data_AF-A0A2D6SRE7-F1
#
_entry.id   AF-A0A2D6SRE7-F1
#
_cell.length_a   1.000
_cell.length_b   1.000
_cell.length_c   1.000
_cell.angle_alpha   90.00
_cell.angle_beta   90.00
_cell.angle_gamma   90.00
#
_symmetry.space_group_name_H-M   'P 1'
#
loop_
_entity.id
_entity.type
_entity.pdbx_description
1 polymer ?
#
loop_
_entity_poly.entity_id
_entity_poly.type
_entity_poly.pdbx_seq_one_letter_code
_entity_poly.pdbx_strand_id
1 'polypeptide(L)'
;MDEVRQTAPRAWSLQRDFTLTGMPGAPSLASPMFAGIVREQETRRVTAVTPTADGYVLRIEDFLGHAQYGIASNRPLSPDYHPGDEVMIVDPQQTAYAKVVSVDDARREVRVHKFDMPKGGFRLEYSSAVPTKEDSTAPGLFPPGGCLLMKFKPGGTPKYFWKRLDLEWDLAHKRFGRRLMPNFVDAPGDLSRDGRNWTTAKDYVQLHAVTREITAHIIDRYGDAALEWPWAVFNEPDLQVLFWRSDWKELMTFYDYSVDAILRTFEEKGYDSSKVQIGGLELAGIFGENLRLADFLEHCSPLANAKEKYPLNAAFADARLNGKRSRRVEELCRANAGRGAPCDFVSVHSYNTSELMFRKLKRAKQMALEIDADFYTRLWVNSHESCPEWAGPPDPAFGDSYLGNGYFPPWCADVARRQLQQATNDSRYAYGESILTFWPWPNSDVGGGNAATRVFRIDEDGDGKQDREESIAMPILHFLGQLSQMGDSFWVFPEHKAGGHVVSGFASRESDRLRVLLYSHDAVDTESRSEQSFEATVPVEGLAPGTYTVTEYRFDKGHNSYFHTARELRDGPERKREQERIALQSQIADAARELRDSDPAVRLSAIDQIKEFGAAASDLVPTLVDLAQNDADDAVKQAAIGVIWGLHGKRVFSAETFSGIKQQSILRHTAQRTVRVVNGADGRLELRVELSATGANFLVVERVK
;
A
#
# COMPACT_ATOMS: atom_id res chain seq x y z
N MET A 1 11.80 13.92 0.68
CA MET A 1 11.57 13.35 -0.67
C MET A 1 11.85 14.39 -1.75
N ASP A 2 11.22 15.56 -1.73
CA ASP A 2 11.46 16.62 -2.73
C ASP A 2 12.93 17.04 -2.81
N GLU A 3 13.61 17.17 -1.66
CA GLU A 3 15.05 17.43 -1.59
C GLU A 3 15.87 16.40 -2.38
N VAL A 4 15.60 15.10 -2.21
CA VAL A 4 16.27 14.05 -2.99
C VAL A 4 15.96 14.18 -4.48
N ARG A 5 14.73 14.53 -4.84
CA ARG A 5 14.32 14.66 -6.24
C ARG A 5 14.96 15.83 -6.97
N GLN A 6 15.51 16.82 -6.26
CA GLN A 6 16.33 17.87 -6.87
C GLN A 6 17.58 17.30 -7.56
N THR A 7 18.12 16.18 -7.06
CA THR A 7 19.30 15.51 -7.63
C THR A 7 18.96 14.18 -8.30
N ALA A 8 17.82 13.59 -7.95
CA ALA A 8 17.37 12.28 -8.41
C ALA A 8 15.88 12.32 -8.80
N PRO A 9 15.51 12.95 -9.94
CA PRO A 9 14.11 13.25 -10.28
C PRO A 9 13.22 12.00 -10.43
N ARG A 10 13.81 10.86 -10.77
CA ARG A 10 13.14 9.54 -10.87
C ARG A 10 12.93 8.85 -9.52
N ALA A 11 13.58 9.29 -8.45
CA ALA A 11 13.34 8.75 -7.12
C ALA A 11 11.94 9.14 -6.63
N TRP A 12 11.27 8.24 -5.90
CA TRP A 12 9.98 8.53 -5.24
C TRP A 12 8.90 9.02 -6.22
N SER A 13 8.99 8.59 -7.49
CA SER A 13 8.17 9.12 -8.58
C SER A 13 6.83 8.41 -8.75
N LEU A 14 6.58 7.30 -8.06
CA LEU A 14 5.34 6.52 -8.17
C LEU A 14 4.66 6.43 -6.80
N GLN A 15 3.35 6.67 -6.78
CA GLN A 15 2.49 6.52 -5.61
C GLN A 15 1.39 5.50 -5.90
N ARG A 16 1.32 4.48 -5.04
CA ARG A 16 0.25 3.47 -4.97
C ARG A 16 -0.69 3.79 -3.79
N ASP A 17 -1.74 2.98 -3.63
CA ASP A 17 -2.61 2.90 -2.44
C ASP A 17 -3.68 3.97 -2.32
N PHE A 18 -4.38 4.20 -3.43
CA PHE A 18 -5.65 4.92 -3.39
C PHE A 18 -6.78 3.95 -3.68
N THR A 19 -7.47 3.50 -2.63
CA THR A 19 -8.65 2.65 -2.81
C THR A 19 -9.77 3.48 -3.45
N LEU A 20 -10.01 3.24 -4.74
CA LEU A 20 -11.09 3.86 -5.52
C LEU A 20 -12.47 3.32 -5.13
N THR A 21 -12.49 2.11 -4.57
CA THR A 21 -13.69 1.39 -4.17
C THR A 21 -13.78 1.32 -2.64
N GLY A 22 -14.99 1.36 -2.10
CA GLY A 22 -15.20 1.33 -0.65
C GLY A 22 -16.64 1.05 -0.29
N MET A 23 -16.86 0.54 0.92
CA MET A 23 -18.19 0.24 1.48
C MET A 23 -18.31 0.67 2.95
N PRO A 24 -19.54 0.90 3.43
CA PRO A 24 -19.81 1.15 4.85
C PRO A 24 -19.67 -0.16 5.64
N GLY A 25 -18.44 -0.57 5.89
CA GLY A 25 -18.09 -1.70 6.76
C GLY A 25 -17.19 -1.24 7.90
N ALA A 26 -17.12 -2.02 8.99
CA ALA A 26 -16.11 -1.78 10.02
C ALA A 26 -14.71 -1.87 9.41
N PRO A 27 -13.77 -1.00 9.84
CA PRO A 27 -12.39 -1.16 9.42
C PRO A 27 -11.90 -2.54 9.87
N SER A 28 -11.26 -3.27 8.98
CA SER A 28 -10.53 -4.50 9.30
C SER A 28 -9.06 -4.30 8.98
N LEU A 29 -8.21 -5.21 9.48
CA LEU A 29 -6.76 -5.17 9.26
C LEU A 29 -6.38 -5.05 7.77
N ALA A 30 -7.20 -5.62 6.87
CA ALA A 30 -6.99 -5.60 5.42
C ALA A 30 -7.94 -4.62 4.67
N SER A 31 -8.82 -3.90 5.37
CA SER A 31 -9.77 -2.98 4.75
C SER A 31 -10.04 -1.80 5.70
N PRO A 32 -9.22 -0.73 5.65
CA PRO A 32 -9.55 0.52 6.33
C PRO A 32 -10.93 1.03 5.88
N MET A 33 -11.62 1.81 6.71
CA MET A 33 -12.82 2.49 6.26
C MET A 33 -12.43 3.55 5.24
N PHE A 34 -12.72 3.28 3.97
CA PHE A 34 -12.60 4.26 2.90
C PHE A 34 -13.99 4.61 2.40
N ALA A 35 -14.29 5.90 2.42
CA ALA A 35 -15.50 6.43 1.80
C ALA A 35 -15.52 6.05 0.31
N GLY A 36 -16.51 5.25 -0.12
CA GLY A 36 -16.69 4.91 -1.53
C GLY A 36 -16.96 6.15 -2.37
N ILE A 37 -16.33 6.27 -3.54
CA ILE A 37 -16.56 7.42 -4.46
C ILE A 37 -17.78 7.22 -5.36
N VAL A 38 -18.39 6.04 -5.34
CA VAL A 38 -19.57 5.67 -6.14
C VAL A 38 -20.71 5.25 -5.23
N ARG A 39 -21.91 5.78 -5.49
CA ARG A 39 -23.18 5.36 -4.89
C ARG A 39 -24.26 5.26 -5.95
N GLU A 40 -25.19 4.35 -5.81
CA GLU A 40 -26.43 4.39 -6.59
C GLU A 40 -27.39 5.39 -5.97
N GLN A 41 -28.06 6.16 -6.82
CA GLN A 41 -29.08 7.11 -6.39
C GLN A 41 -30.10 6.40 -5.49
N GLU A 42 -30.53 5.20 -5.91
CA GLU A 42 -31.57 4.35 -5.33
C GLU A 42 -31.13 3.59 -4.07
N THR A 43 -29.90 3.75 -3.59
CA THR A 43 -29.48 3.11 -2.33
C THR A 43 -30.14 3.80 -1.13
N ARG A 44 -30.85 3.03 -0.31
CA ARG A 44 -31.62 3.51 0.84
C ARG A 44 -31.31 2.75 2.12
N ARG A 45 -31.66 3.32 3.27
CA ARG A 45 -31.56 2.67 4.58
C ARG A 45 -32.83 1.89 4.88
N VAL A 46 -32.69 0.64 5.34
CA VAL A 46 -33.77 -0.15 5.92
C VAL A 46 -33.78 0.06 7.43
N THR A 47 -34.90 0.53 7.98
CA THR A 47 -35.07 0.77 9.43
C THR A 47 -36.01 -0.21 10.11
N ALA A 48 -36.84 -0.93 9.35
CA ALA A 48 -37.66 -2.03 9.88
C ALA A 48 -37.95 -3.08 8.79
N VAL A 49 -38.12 -4.32 9.21
CA VAL A 49 -38.52 -5.45 8.36
C VAL A 49 -39.69 -6.17 9.02
N THR A 50 -40.88 -6.06 8.44
CA THR A 50 -42.12 -6.61 9.01
C THR A 50 -42.63 -7.75 8.13
N PRO A 51 -42.83 -8.97 8.69
CA PRO A 51 -43.38 -10.09 7.92
C PRO A 51 -44.85 -9.85 7.55
N THR A 52 -45.25 -10.38 6.40
CA THR A 52 -46.62 -10.43 5.90
C THR A 52 -46.92 -11.82 5.34
N ALA A 53 -48.18 -12.10 4.97
CA ALA A 53 -48.57 -13.41 4.44
C ALA A 53 -47.73 -13.83 3.22
N ASP A 54 -47.44 -12.89 2.32
CA ASP A 54 -46.83 -13.15 1.01
C ASP A 54 -45.39 -12.62 0.86
N GLY A 55 -44.79 -12.11 1.94
CA GLY A 55 -43.45 -11.53 1.91
C GLY A 55 -43.16 -10.59 3.07
N TYR A 56 -42.44 -9.50 2.81
CA TYR A 56 -42.02 -8.54 3.83
C TYR A 56 -42.38 -7.11 3.43
N VAL A 57 -42.62 -6.26 4.43
CA VAL A 57 -42.67 -4.80 4.28
C VAL A 57 -41.39 -4.23 4.89
N LEU A 58 -40.64 -3.49 4.08
CA LEU A 58 -39.42 -2.80 4.48
C LEU A 58 -39.76 -1.33 4.72
N ARG A 59 -39.45 -0.80 5.91
CA ARG A 59 -39.51 0.64 6.18
C ARG A 59 -38.21 1.28 5.74
N ILE A 60 -38.31 2.30 4.89
CA ILE A 60 -37.20 2.86 4.15
C ILE A 60 -36.99 4.34 4.48
N GLU A 61 -35.75 4.70 4.77
CA GLU A 61 -35.31 6.08 4.95
C GLU A 61 -34.21 6.42 3.94
N ASP A 62 -33.89 7.70 3.82
CA ASP A 62 -32.70 8.06 3.07
C ASP A 62 -31.48 7.46 3.77
N PHE A 63 -30.48 7.11 2.98
CA PHE A 63 -29.28 6.44 3.45
C PHE A 63 -28.71 7.05 4.76
N LEU A 64 -28.75 8.39 4.90
CA LEU A 64 -28.28 9.13 6.09
C LEU A 64 -29.24 10.20 6.63
N GLY A 65 -30.49 10.23 6.16
CA GLY A 65 -31.43 11.31 6.50
C GLY A 65 -31.03 12.73 6.01
N HIS A 66 -29.95 12.87 5.24
CA HIS A 66 -29.50 14.14 4.62
C HIS A 66 -28.93 13.91 3.21
N ALA A 67 -28.66 15.00 2.48
CA ALA A 67 -28.31 14.96 1.06
C ALA A 67 -26.81 14.69 0.90
N GLN A 68 -26.44 13.83 -0.05
CA GLN A 68 -25.06 13.37 -0.23
C GLN A 68 -24.81 12.93 -1.67
N TYR A 69 -23.58 13.04 -2.20
CA TYR A 69 -23.26 12.68 -3.60
C TYR A 69 -24.13 13.43 -4.64
N GLY A 70 -24.68 14.59 -4.27
CA GLY A 70 -25.67 15.33 -5.07
C GLY A 70 -27.08 14.70 -5.11
N ILE A 71 -27.35 13.70 -4.25
CA ILE A 71 -28.66 13.05 -4.09
C ILE A 71 -29.45 13.80 -3.02
N ALA A 72 -30.65 14.26 -3.38
CA ALA A 72 -31.54 14.97 -2.46
C ALA A 72 -32.10 14.04 -1.35
N SER A 73 -32.38 14.60 -0.17
CA SER A 73 -33.11 13.90 0.89
C SER A 73 -34.61 13.98 0.71
N ASN A 74 -35.31 13.10 1.42
CA ASN A 74 -36.74 12.97 1.53
C ASN A 74 -37.44 12.87 0.17
N ARG A 75 -36.71 12.37 -0.82
CA ARG A 75 -37.21 12.10 -2.16
C ARG A 75 -38.10 10.84 -2.13
N PRO A 76 -39.22 10.83 -2.88
CA PRO A 76 -40.14 9.69 -2.90
C PRO A 76 -39.42 8.39 -3.32
N LEU A 77 -39.97 7.25 -2.90
CA LEU A 77 -39.48 5.90 -3.18
C LEU A 77 -40.00 5.37 -4.52
N SER A 78 -41.20 5.76 -4.94
CA SER A 78 -41.82 5.27 -6.17
C SER A 78 -41.03 5.52 -7.47
N PRO A 79 -40.16 6.54 -7.59
CA PRO A 79 -39.26 6.67 -8.73
C PRO A 79 -38.05 5.72 -8.68
N ASP A 80 -37.67 5.21 -7.50
CA ASP A 80 -36.50 4.32 -7.35
C ASP A 80 -36.85 2.86 -7.57
N TYR A 81 -38.01 2.46 -7.06
CA TYR A 81 -38.42 1.07 -6.96
C TYR A 81 -39.78 0.89 -7.63
N HIS A 82 -39.86 -0.09 -8.50
CA HIS A 82 -41.05 -0.43 -9.26
C HIS A 82 -41.43 -1.89 -9.01
N PRO A 83 -42.72 -2.25 -9.02
CA PRO A 83 -43.14 -3.64 -8.99
C PRO A 83 -42.41 -4.49 -10.03
N GLY A 84 -41.86 -5.62 -9.59
CA GLY A 84 -41.05 -6.53 -10.41
C GLY A 84 -39.54 -6.31 -10.35
N ASP A 85 -39.09 -5.15 -9.85
CA ASP A 85 -37.66 -4.89 -9.64
C ASP A 85 -37.06 -5.91 -8.68
N GLU A 86 -35.87 -6.42 -9.01
CA GLU A 86 -35.05 -7.19 -8.07
C GLU A 86 -34.21 -6.22 -7.24
N VAL A 87 -34.26 -6.40 -5.93
CA VAL A 87 -33.55 -5.60 -4.94
C VAL A 87 -32.72 -6.48 -4.04
N MET A 88 -31.63 -5.91 -3.54
CA MET A 88 -30.74 -6.52 -2.57
C MET A 88 -30.93 -5.84 -1.22
N ILE A 89 -31.12 -6.64 -0.17
CA ILE A 89 -31.12 -6.20 1.22
C ILE A 89 -29.79 -6.65 1.82
N VAL A 90 -28.96 -5.70 2.26
CA VAL A 90 -27.59 -6.00 2.71
C VAL A 90 -27.25 -5.29 4.02
N ASP A 91 -26.63 -6.02 4.93
CA ASP A 91 -25.91 -5.47 6.08
C ASP A 91 -24.41 -5.88 5.99
N PRO A 92 -23.53 -5.43 6.90
CA PRO A 92 -22.10 -5.75 6.82
C PRO A 92 -21.73 -7.24 6.80
N GLN A 93 -22.66 -8.14 7.12
CA GLN A 93 -22.42 -9.58 7.22
C GLN A 93 -23.27 -10.41 6.26
N GLN A 94 -24.46 -9.93 5.90
CA GLN A 94 -25.52 -10.76 5.34
C GLN A 94 -26.25 -10.05 4.20
N THR A 95 -26.70 -10.83 3.22
CA THR A 95 -27.35 -10.35 2.00
C THR A 95 -28.56 -11.21 1.67
N ALA A 96 -29.66 -10.61 1.24
CA ALA A 96 -30.81 -11.31 0.64
C ALA A 96 -31.29 -10.59 -0.62
N TYR A 97 -32.00 -11.32 -1.48
CA TYR A 97 -32.58 -10.81 -2.71
C TYR A 97 -34.09 -10.97 -2.69
N ALA A 98 -34.81 -9.97 -3.15
CA ALA A 98 -36.26 -10.00 -3.23
C ALA A 98 -36.76 -9.25 -4.46
N LYS A 99 -38.01 -9.51 -4.84
CA LYS A 99 -38.72 -8.74 -5.88
C LYS A 99 -39.67 -7.75 -5.24
N VAL A 100 -39.66 -6.51 -5.71
CA VAL A 100 -40.58 -5.46 -5.28
C VAL A 100 -42.00 -5.81 -5.72
N VAL A 101 -42.96 -5.69 -4.81
CA VAL A 101 -44.39 -5.92 -5.04
C VAL A 101 -45.13 -4.59 -5.19
N SER A 102 -44.87 -3.65 -4.27
CA SER A 102 -45.50 -2.34 -4.26
C SER A 102 -44.66 -1.35 -3.44
N VAL A 103 -44.86 -0.06 -3.70
CA VAL A 103 -44.19 1.04 -2.99
C VAL A 103 -45.23 2.02 -2.46
N ASP A 104 -45.08 2.47 -1.22
CA ASP A 104 -45.94 3.46 -0.57
C ASP A 104 -45.06 4.63 -0.09
N ASP A 105 -45.13 5.75 -0.82
CA ASP A 105 -44.36 6.96 -0.50
C ASP A 105 -44.81 7.61 0.81
N ALA A 106 -46.11 7.57 1.12
CA ALA A 106 -46.67 8.23 2.29
C ALA A 106 -46.23 7.53 3.59
N ARG A 107 -46.12 6.19 3.56
CA ARG A 107 -45.63 5.38 4.68
C ARG A 107 -44.12 5.16 4.65
N ARG A 108 -43.46 5.51 3.54
CA ARG A 108 -42.07 5.17 3.23
C ARG A 108 -41.80 3.67 3.32
N GLU A 109 -42.65 2.89 2.66
CA GLU A 109 -42.61 1.43 2.70
C GLU A 109 -42.38 0.83 1.32
N VAL A 110 -41.54 -0.20 1.24
CA VAL A 110 -41.39 -1.06 0.07
C VAL A 110 -41.82 -2.47 0.45
N ARG A 111 -42.86 -2.99 -0.21
CA ARG A 111 -43.27 -4.38 -0.05
C ARG A 111 -42.47 -5.24 -1.01
N VAL A 112 -41.91 -6.33 -0.51
CA VAL A 112 -41.14 -7.29 -1.30
C VAL A 112 -41.68 -8.71 -1.10
N HIS A 113 -41.47 -9.56 -2.10
CA HIS A 113 -41.75 -10.99 -1.99
C HIS A 113 -40.92 -11.65 -0.89
N LYS A 114 -41.37 -12.82 -0.45
CA LYS A 114 -40.65 -13.63 0.54
C LYS A 114 -39.23 -13.96 0.05
N PHE A 115 -38.28 -13.81 0.95
CA PHE A 115 -36.90 -14.24 0.82
C PHE A 115 -36.48 -15.01 2.08
N ASP A 116 -35.37 -15.74 2.01
CA ASP A 116 -34.83 -16.46 3.17
C ASP A 116 -34.27 -15.45 4.17
N MET A 117 -35.01 -15.22 5.25
CA MET A 117 -34.56 -14.32 6.32
C MET A 117 -33.27 -14.88 6.95
N PRO A 118 -32.20 -14.09 7.02
CA PRO A 118 -30.98 -14.55 7.63
C PRO A 118 -31.13 -14.89 9.12
N LYS A 119 -30.31 -15.82 9.63
CA LYS A 119 -30.39 -16.28 11.03
C LYS A 119 -30.04 -15.12 11.97
N GLY A 120 -31.02 -14.70 12.78
CA GLY A 120 -30.88 -13.54 13.67
C GLY A 120 -31.37 -12.22 13.07
N GLY A 121 -31.83 -12.21 11.82
CA GLY A 121 -32.27 -11.02 11.10
C GLY A 121 -31.12 -10.11 10.66
N PHE A 122 -31.46 -9.01 9.99
CA PHE A 122 -30.50 -7.99 9.56
C PHE A 122 -30.14 -7.04 10.70
N ARG A 123 -28.90 -6.53 10.67
CA ARG A 123 -28.42 -5.46 11.56
C ARG A 123 -28.90 -4.10 11.05
N LEU A 124 -30.07 -3.66 11.51
CA LEU A 124 -30.69 -2.40 11.04
C LEU A 124 -30.04 -1.13 11.61
N GLU A 125 -29.42 -1.24 12.80
CA GLU A 125 -28.81 -0.12 13.50
C GLU A 125 -27.32 0.04 13.17
N TYR A 126 -26.89 1.29 13.16
CA TYR A 126 -25.48 1.67 13.11
C TYR A 126 -24.88 1.59 14.53
N SER A 127 -23.56 1.39 14.63
CA SER A 127 -22.85 1.30 15.90
C SER A 127 -22.79 2.62 16.67
N SER A 128 -23.06 3.75 16.02
CA SER A 128 -23.23 5.06 16.64
C SER A 128 -24.16 5.94 15.80
N ALA A 129 -24.49 7.14 16.31
CA ALA A 129 -25.42 8.05 15.66
C ALA A 129 -24.94 8.47 14.26
N VAL A 130 -25.87 8.48 13.30
CA VAL A 130 -25.60 8.92 11.93
C VAL A 130 -25.39 10.44 11.90
N PRO A 131 -24.39 10.95 11.16
CA PRO A 131 -24.22 12.38 10.99
C PRO A 131 -25.47 13.05 10.42
N THR A 132 -25.85 14.22 10.96
CA THR A 132 -26.99 15.01 10.49
C THR A 132 -26.64 15.92 9.31
N LYS A 133 -25.37 15.97 8.92
CA LYS A 133 -24.84 16.71 7.77
C LYS A 133 -23.66 15.99 7.16
N GLU A 134 -23.41 16.24 5.89
CA GLU A 134 -22.29 15.66 5.14
C GLU A 134 -20.96 16.28 5.60
N ASP A 135 -19.94 15.43 5.80
CA ASP A 135 -18.56 15.92 5.91
C ASP A 135 -18.08 16.31 4.52
N SER A 136 -17.87 17.61 4.30
CA SER A 136 -17.44 18.13 3.00
C SER A 136 -16.06 17.67 2.56
N THR A 137 -15.27 17.05 3.44
CA THR A 137 -13.90 16.57 3.19
C THR A 137 -13.79 15.05 3.16
N ALA A 138 -14.72 14.34 3.80
CA ALA A 138 -14.74 12.88 3.84
C ALA A 138 -16.17 12.30 3.84
N PRO A 139 -16.99 12.61 2.83
CA PRO A 139 -18.34 12.07 2.76
C PRO A 139 -18.26 10.60 2.45
N GLY A 140 -19.02 9.78 3.17
CA GLY A 140 -18.93 8.33 3.03
C GLY A 140 -18.30 7.63 4.24
N LEU A 141 -17.72 8.38 5.19
CA LEU A 141 -17.27 7.82 6.47
C LEU A 141 -18.45 7.69 7.43
N PHE A 142 -18.79 6.45 7.80
CA PHE A 142 -19.95 6.14 8.63
C PHE A 142 -19.60 5.22 9.79
N PRO A 143 -20.39 5.27 10.87
CA PRO A 143 -20.36 4.22 11.86
C PRO A 143 -20.64 2.86 11.21
N PRO A 144 -19.90 1.81 11.57
CA PRO A 144 -20.19 0.46 11.09
C PRO A 144 -21.61 0.00 11.42
N GLY A 145 -22.21 -0.83 10.56
CA GLY A 145 -23.58 -1.34 10.76
C GLY A 145 -24.56 -0.82 9.73
N GLY A 146 -25.84 -0.82 10.10
CA GLY A 146 -26.94 -0.47 9.21
C GLY A 146 -27.27 -1.54 8.18
N CYS A 147 -28.48 -1.45 7.63
CA CYS A 147 -28.97 -2.32 6.57
C CYS A 147 -29.46 -1.46 5.40
N LEU A 148 -29.11 -1.86 4.18
CA LEU A 148 -29.35 -1.12 2.96
C LEU A 148 -30.29 -1.86 2.03
N LEU A 149 -31.15 -1.09 1.35
CA LEU A 149 -31.93 -1.54 0.21
C LEU A 149 -31.28 -0.98 -1.06
N MET A 150 -30.86 -1.86 -1.94
CA MET A 150 -30.12 -1.52 -3.16
C MET A 150 -30.81 -2.13 -4.38
N LYS A 151 -30.70 -1.46 -5.53
CA LYS A 151 -31.18 -2.03 -6.79
C LYS A 151 -30.31 -3.21 -7.20
N PHE A 152 -30.90 -4.25 -7.74
CA PHE A 152 -30.17 -5.38 -8.31
C PHE A 152 -30.47 -5.54 -9.80
N LYS A 153 -31.77 -5.63 -10.16
CA LYS A 153 -32.22 -5.68 -11.55
C LYS A 153 -33.50 -4.86 -11.77
N PRO A 154 -33.50 -3.86 -12.67
CA PRO A 154 -32.31 -3.29 -13.31
C PRO A 154 -31.31 -2.72 -12.28
N GLY A 155 -30.05 -2.54 -12.69
CA GLY A 155 -29.05 -1.84 -11.87
C GLY A 155 -29.50 -0.40 -11.59
N GLY A 156 -29.02 0.18 -10.48
CA GLY A 156 -29.30 1.56 -10.12
C GLY A 156 -28.52 2.58 -10.94
N THR A 157 -28.71 3.85 -10.62
CA THR A 157 -28.10 5.00 -11.28
C THR A 157 -26.88 5.47 -10.51
N PRO A 158 -25.64 5.25 -11.01
CA PRO A 158 -24.44 5.68 -10.31
C PRO A 158 -24.34 7.20 -10.17
N LYS A 159 -23.85 7.63 -9.01
CA LYS A 159 -23.53 9.00 -8.59
C LYS A 159 -22.15 8.99 -7.97
N TYR A 160 -21.43 10.11 -8.11
CA TYR A 160 -20.01 10.17 -7.84
C TYR A 160 -19.65 11.26 -6.85
N PHE A 161 -18.65 10.99 -6.01
CA PHE A 161 -18.02 11.97 -5.14
C PHE A 161 -16.53 12.07 -5.45
N TRP A 162 -16.16 13.10 -6.19
CA TRP A 162 -14.79 13.27 -6.68
C TRP A 162 -13.85 13.97 -5.71
N LYS A 163 -14.36 14.80 -4.79
CA LYS A 163 -13.51 15.70 -4.01
C LYS A 163 -12.51 14.96 -3.10
N ARG A 164 -12.83 13.76 -2.59
CA ARG A 164 -11.85 12.91 -1.87
C ARG A 164 -10.69 12.56 -2.77
N LEU A 165 -11.00 11.93 -3.92
CA LEU A 165 -10.03 11.52 -4.91
C LEU A 165 -9.16 12.71 -5.36
N ASP A 166 -9.81 13.82 -5.70
CA ASP A 166 -9.17 15.05 -6.15
C ASP A 166 -8.18 15.61 -5.12
N LEU A 167 -8.53 15.64 -3.83
CA LEU A 167 -7.66 16.17 -2.79
C LEU A 167 -6.44 15.28 -2.56
N GLU A 168 -6.66 13.96 -2.45
CA GLU A 168 -5.60 12.98 -2.25
C GLU A 168 -4.61 12.96 -3.43
N TRP A 169 -5.15 12.99 -4.66
CA TRP A 169 -4.35 12.85 -5.87
C TRP A 169 -3.73 14.17 -6.32
N ASP A 170 -4.36 15.32 -6.10
CA ASP A 170 -3.72 16.62 -6.33
C ASP A 170 -2.53 16.83 -5.39
N LEU A 171 -2.62 16.32 -4.16
CA LEU A 171 -1.49 16.34 -3.25
C LEU A 171 -0.33 15.52 -3.83
N ALA A 172 -0.57 14.27 -4.22
CA ALA A 172 0.49 13.40 -4.74
C ALA A 172 1.05 13.88 -6.10
N HIS A 173 0.17 14.20 -7.05
CA HIS A 173 0.56 14.51 -8.42
C HIS A 173 0.81 16.00 -8.65
N LYS A 174 -0.13 16.90 -8.36
CA LYS A 174 0.04 18.33 -8.69
C LYS A 174 1.06 19.02 -7.78
N ARG A 175 1.04 18.71 -6.47
CA ARG A 175 2.00 19.30 -5.52
C ARG A 175 3.35 18.60 -5.56
N PHE A 176 3.36 17.26 -5.57
CA PHE A 176 4.59 16.49 -5.47
C PHE A 176 5.01 15.81 -6.77
N GLY A 177 4.40 16.06 -7.93
CA GLY A 177 4.84 15.54 -9.22
C GLY A 177 5.03 14.03 -9.29
N ARG A 178 4.23 13.25 -8.53
CA ARG A 178 4.28 11.78 -8.55
C ARG A 178 3.37 11.24 -9.65
N ARG A 179 3.81 10.19 -10.34
CA ARG A 179 2.94 9.29 -11.09
C ARG A 179 2.04 8.54 -10.11
N LEU A 180 0.81 8.32 -10.51
CA LEU A 180 -0.16 7.58 -9.71
C LEU A 180 -0.35 6.20 -10.32
N MET A 181 -0.78 5.23 -9.51
CA MET A 181 -1.21 3.92 -9.98
C MET A 181 -2.70 3.75 -9.67
N PRO A 182 -3.61 4.13 -10.58
CA PRO A 182 -5.02 3.82 -10.44
C PRO A 182 -5.22 2.31 -10.35
N ASN A 183 -5.87 1.83 -9.30
CA ASN A 183 -6.14 0.41 -9.12
C ASN A 183 -7.65 0.13 -8.94
N PHE A 184 -8.21 -0.63 -9.86
CA PHE A 184 -9.59 -1.13 -9.80
C PHE A 184 -9.61 -2.51 -9.16
N VAL A 185 -9.68 -2.54 -7.83
CA VAL A 185 -9.44 -3.76 -7.05
C VAL A 185 -10.62 -4.72 -6.97
N ASP A 186 -11.85 -4.19 -7.03
CA ASP A 186 -13.10 -4.92 -6.91
C ASP A 186 -14.27 -4.10 -7.48
N ALA A 187 -15.49 -4.63 -7.44
CA ALA A 187 -16.68 -3.85 -7.77
C ALA A 187 -16.91 -2.76 -6.71
N PRO A 188 -17.10 -1.48 -7.12
CA PRO A 188 -17.53 -0.43 -6.22
C PRO A 188 -18.76 -0.88 -5.42
N GLY A 189 -18.80 -0.50 -4.16
CA GLY A 189 -19.75 -0.99 -3.18
C GLY A 189 -21.19 -1.17 -3.67
N ASP A 190 -21.77 -0.13 -4.26
CA ASP A 190 -23.16 -0.18 -4.71
C ASP A 190 -23.39 -1.06 -5.94
N LEU A 191 -22.32 -1.34 -6.70
CA LEU A 191 -22.30 -2.22 -7.88
C LEU A 191 -21.95 -3.66 -7.53
N SER A 192 -21.47 -3.91 -6.31
CA SER A 192 -21.06 -5.24 -5.90
C SER A 192 -22.24 -6.22 -5.94
N ARG A 193 -21.96 -7.46 -6.33
CA ARG A 193 -22.98 -8.51 -6.46
C ARG A 193 -23.70 -8.78 -5.15
N ASP A 194 -23.03 -8.61 -4.01
CA ASP A 194 -23.56 -8.97 -2.70
C ASP A 194 -23.45 -7.86 -1.64
N GLY A 195 -23.17 -6.62 -2.07
CA GLY A 195 -23.11 -5.44 -1.19
C GLY A 195 -21.89 -5.43 -0.26
N ARG A 196 -20.78 -6.07 -0.65
CA ARG A 196 -19.56 -6.21 0.16
C ARG A 196 -18.31 -6.02 -0.72
N ASN A 197 -17.18 -5.61 -0.14
CA ASN A 197 -15.90 -5.44 -0.86
C ASN A 197 -15.33 -6.78 -1.37
N TRP A 198 -14.27 -6.72 -2.17
CA TRP A 198 -13.48 -7.86 -2.64
C TRP A 198 -14.30 -8.86 -3.46
N THR A 199 -15.19 -8.36 -4.32
CA THR A 199 -16.13 -9.18 -5.10
C THR A 199 -16.39 -8.62 -6.49
N THR A 200 -17.19 -9.35 -7.24
CA THR A 200 -17.60 -9.03 -8.61
C THR A 200 -18.80 -8.07 -8.68
N ALA A 201 -19.09 -7.57 -9.88
CA ALA A 201 -20.21 -6.68 -10.14
C ALA A 201 -21.52 -7.45 -10.33
N LYS A 202 -22.64 -6.83 -9.95
CA LYS A 202 -24.00 -7.34 -10.22
C LYS A 202 -24.40 -7.21 -11.69
N ASP A 203 -23.83 -6.24 -12.41
CA ASP A 203 -23.93 -6.08 -13.87
C ASP A 203 -22.61 -5.55 -14.43
N TYR A 204 -21.98 -6.33 -15.31
CA TYR A 204 -20.70 -5.97 -15.92
C TYR A 204 -20.75 -4.79 -16.88
N VAL A 205 -21.88 -4.52 -17.55
CA VAL A 205 -22.01 -3.31 -18.39
C VAL A 205 -22.14 -2.07 -17.51
N GLN A 206 -22.75 -2.20 -16.33
CA GLN A 206 -22.78 -1.13 -15.33
C GLN A 206 -21.39 -0.89 -14.75
N LEU A 207 -20.63 -1.95 -14.43
CA LEU A 207 -19.23 -1.85 -14.04
C LEU A 207 -18.40 -1.10 -15.10
N HIS A 208 -18.52 -1.51 -16.36
CA HIS A 208 -17.83 -0.85 -17.49
C HIS A 208 -18.13 0.64 -17.56
N ALA A 209 -19.40 1.02 -17.46
CA ALA A 209 -19.81 2.42 -17.47
C ALA A 209 -19.21 3.20 -16.29
N VAL A 210 -19.20 2.63 -15.08
CA VAL A 210 -18.61 3.29 -13.89
C VAL A 210 -17.10 3.39 -13.98
N THR A 211 -16.41 2.32 -14.40
CA THR A 211 -14.96 2.35 -14.63
C THR A 211 -14.61 3.43 -15.65
N ARG A 212 -15.37 3.53 -16.75
CA ARG A 212 -15.21 4.58 -17.77
C ARG A 212 -15.39 5.98 -17.19
N GLU A 213 -16.41 6.24 -16.38
CA GLU A 213 -16.63 7.56 -15.77
C GLU A 213 -15.52 7.94 -14.77
N ILE A 214 -15.04 6.99 -13.96
CA ILE A 214 -13.90 7.21 -13.06
C ILE A 214 -12.64 7.54 -13.87
N THR A 215 -12.33 6.74 -14.89
CA THR A 215 -11.18 6.99 -15.78
C THR A 215 -11.32 8.34 -16.49
N ALA A 216 -12.53 8.72 -16.93
CA ALA A 216 -12.76 9.96 -17.64
C ALA A 216 -12.49 11.17 -16.73
N HIS A 217 -12.98 11.12 -15.48
CA HIS A 217 -12.71 12.14 -14.48
C HIS A 217 -11.21 12.30 -14.21
N ILE A 218 -10.48 11.19 -14.08
CA ILE A 218 -9.03 11.19 -13.90
C ILE A 218 -8.33 11.85 -15.11
N ILE A 219 -8.68 11.44 -16.34
CA ILE A 219 -8.08 12.00 -17.55
C ILE A 219 -8.42 13.49 -17.71
N ASP A 220 -9.66 13.90 -17.44
CA ASP A 220 -10.07 15.31 -17.52
C ASP A 220 -9.29 16.18 -16.52
N ARG A 221 -8.94 15.62 -15.36
CA ARG A 221 -8.22 16.35 -14.32
C ARG A 221 -6.70 16.41 -14.53
N TYR A 222 -6.11 15.34 -15.07
CA TYR A 222 -4.64 15.18 -15.13
C TYR A 222 -4.06 15.16 -16.54
N GLY A 223 -4.89 15.09 -17.58
CA GLY A 223 -4.48 15.17 -18.98
C GLY A 223 -3.41 14.14 -19.36
N ASP A 224 -2.40 14.60 -20.09
CA ASP A 224 -1.30 13.78 -20.62
C ASP A 224 -0.59 12.93 -19.56
N ALA A 225 -0.53 13.41 -18.31
CA ALA A 225 0.15 12.68 -17.23
C ALA A 225 -0.45 11.29 -17.00
N ALA A 226 -1.76 11.12 -17.26
CA ALA A 226 -2.45 9.84 -17.11
C ALA A 226 -1.91 8.73 -18.05
N LEU A 227 -1.24 9.08 -19.14
CA LEU A 227 -0.60 8.12 -20.05
C LEU A 227 0.69 7.51 -19.48
N GLU A 228 1.36 8.22 -18.56
CA GLU A 228 2.61 7.76 -17.96
C GLU A 228 2.39 6.87 -16.72
N TRP A 229 1.14 6.67 -16.34
CA TRP A 229 0.74 5.95 -15.14
C TRP A 229 0.47 4.48 -15.47
N PRO A 230 0.90 3.53 -14.62
CA PRO A 230 0.43 2.15 -14.70
C PRO A 230 -1.02 2.07 -14.21
N TRP A 231 -1.90 1.48 -15.04
CA TRP A 231 -3.30 1.23 -14.71
C TRP A 231 -3.48 -0.23 -14.29
N ALA A 232 -3.79 -0.46 -13.01
CA ALA A 232 -3.90 -1.78 -12.42
C ALA A 232 -5.37 -2.22 -12.26
N VAL A 233 -5.59 -3.53 -12.40
CA VAL A 233 -6.82 -4.21 -12.03
C VAL A 233 -6.47 -5.32 -11.04
N PHE A 234 -7.20 -5.37 -9.93
CA PHE A 234 -7.03 -6.22 -8.76
C PHE A 234 -5.93 -5.83 -7.75
N ASN A 235 -6.13 -6.34 -6.53
CA ASN A 235 -5.13 -6.45 -5.48
C ASN A 235 -5.16 -7.89 -4.96
N GLU A 236 -4.06 -8.62 -5.01
CA GLU A 236 -3.84 -9.91 -4.35
C GLU A 236 -4.96 -10.97 -4.52
N PRO A 237 -5.52 -11.18 -5.73
CA PRO A 237 -6.66 -12.09 -5.87
C PRO A 237 -6.32 -13.56 -5.60
N ASP A 238 -5.04 -13.92 -5.57
CA ASP A 238 -4.55 -15.25 -5.19
C ASP A 238 -4.76 -15.59 -3.70
N LEU A 239 -5.00 -14.58 -2.85
CA LEU A 239 -5.40 -14.75 -1.45
C LEU A 239 -6.91 -14.99 -1.25
N GLN A 240 -7.68 -15.06 -2.34
CA GLN A 240 -9.10 -15.44 -2.36
C GLN A 240 -9.91 -14.67 -1.34
N VAL A 241 -10.55 -15.31 -0.35
CA VAL A 241 -11.54 -14.70 0.57
C VAL A 241 -11.12 -13.38 1.23
N LEU A 242 -9.82 -13.07 1.27
CA LEU A 242 -9.28 -11.79 1.71
C LEU A 242 -9.44 -10.65 0.70
N PHE A 243 -9.28 -10.91 -0.61
CA PHE A 243 -9.21 -9.89 -1.66
C PHE A 243 -9.98 -10.21 -2.96
N TRP A 244 -10.42 -11.45 -3.17
CA TRP A 244 -11.29 -11.89 -4.26
C TRP A 244 -12.21 -13.05 -3.83
N ARG A 245 -13.52 -12.79 -3.72
CA ARG A 245 -14.52 -13.74 -3.21
C ARG A 245 -15.23 -14.56 -4.29
N SER A 246 -14.67 -14.63 -5.50
CA SER A 246 -15.20 -15.44 -6.62
C SER A 246 -14.14 -16.37 -7.22
N ASP A 247 -14.47 -17.05 -8.32
CA ASP A 247 -13.53 -17.90 -9.05
C ASP A 247 -12.68 -17.11 -10.07
N TRP A 248 -11.76 -17.82 -10.75
CA TRP A 248 -10.84 -17.23 -11.73
C TRP A 248 -11.50 -16.86 -13.05
N LYS A 249 -12.62 -17.51 -13.40
CA LYS A 249 -13.39 -17.16 -14.60
C LYS A 249 -14.08 -15.82 -14.39
N GLU A 250 -14.66 -15.61 -13.23
CA GLU A 250 -15.24 -14.33 -12.83
C GLU A 250 -14.17 -13.23 -12.74
N LEU A 251 -12.97 -13.57 -12.26
CA LEU A 251 -11.82 -12.67 -12.22
C LEU A 251 -11.44 -12.18 -13.62
N MET A 252 -11.28 -13.10 -14.57
CA MET A 252 -10.98 -12.76 -15.98
C MET A 252 -12.12 -11.93 -16.61
N THR A 253 -13.37 -12.26 -16.29
CA THR A 253 -14.53 -11.49 -16.76
C THR A 253 -14.47 -10.05 -16.23
N PHE A 254 -14.21 -9.87 -14.93
CA PHE A 254 -14.05 -8.53 -14.34
C PHE A 254 -12.85 -7.76 -14.95
N TYR A 255 -11.75 -8.45 -15.22
CA TYR A 255 -10.59 -7.89 -15.91
C TYR A 255 -10.97 -7.33 -17.29
N ASP A 256 -11.63 -8.14 -18.12
CA ASP A 256 -11.98 -7.78 -19.49
C ASP A 256 -12.83 -6.50 -19.57
N TYR A 257 -13.86 -6.39 -18.73
CA TYR A 257 -14.72 -5.20 -18.70
C TYR A 257 -14.00 -3.97 -18.15
N SER A 258 -13.16 -4.13 -17.13
CA SER A 258 -12.41 -3.02 -16.53
C SER A 258 -11.35 -2.48 -17.50
N VAL A 259 -10.58 -3.37 -18.13
CA VAL A 259 -9.55 -3.02 -19.11
C VAL A 259 -10.16 -2.37 -20.35
N ASP A 260 -11.23 -2.93 -20.90
CA ASP A 260 -11.90 -2.32 -22.05
C ASP A 260 -12.44 -0.92 -21.72
N ALA A 261 -13.06 -0.74 -20.55
CA ALA A 261 -13.56 0.56 -20.10
C ALA A 261 -12.44 1.60 -19.99
N ILE A 262 -11.31 1.25 -19.34
CA ILE A 262 -10.16 2.15 -19.19
C ILE A 262 -9.62 2.56 -20.56
N LEU A 263 -9.30 1.59 -21.42
CA LEU A 263 -8.71 1.85 -22.74
C LEU A 263 -9.64 2.65 -23.64
N ARG A 264 -10.94 2.31 -23.64
CA ARG A 264 -11.96 3.05 -24.40
C ARG A 264 -12.01 4.51 -23.98
N THR A 265 -11.90 4.76 -22.68
CA THR A 265 -11.97 6.13 -22.17
C THR A 265 -10.81 6.97 -22.69
N PHE A 266 -9.59 6.43 -22.73
CA PHE A 266 -8.46 7.12 -23.34
C PHE A 266 -8.74 7.47 -24.80
N GLU A 267 -9.27 6.54 -25.59
CA GLU A 267 -9.61 6.77 -27.00
C GLU A 267 -10.70 7.83 -27.18
N GLU A 268 -11.75 7.81 -26.35
CA GLU A 268 -12.81 8.83 -26.36
C GLU A 268 -12.29 10.22 -25.98
N LYS A 269 -11.25 10.29 -25.15
CA LYS A 269 -10.55 11.52 -24.78
C LYS A 269 -9.48 11.94 -25.81
N GLY A 270 -9.35 11.21 -26.92
CA GLY A 270 -8.45 11.53 -28.02
C GLY A 270 -7.03 10.99 -27.89
N TYR A 271 -6.78 10.13 -26.90
CA TYR A 271 -5.47 9.51 -26.69
C TYR A 271 -5.32 8.18 -27.43
N ASP A 272 -4.07 7.79 -27.63
CA ASP A 272 -3.69 6.50 -28.19
C ASP A 272 -3.58 5.45 -27.07
N SER A 273 -4.56 4.54 -27.01
CA SER A 273 -4.64 3.48 -26.00
C SER A 273 -3.51 2.45 -26.09
N SER A 274 -2.72 2.43 -27.16
CA SER A 274 -1.51 1.59 -27.26
C SER A 274 -0.36 2.10 -26.38
N LYS A 275 -0.42 3.37 -25.93
CA LYS A 275 0.56 3.97 -25.02
C LYS A 275 0.20 3.77 -23.55
N VAL A 276 -1.02 3.35 -23.26
CA VAL A 276 -1.51 3.12 -21.89
C VAL A 276 -0.93 1.80 -21.39
N GLN A 277 -0.18 1.85 -20.29
CA GLN A 277 0.27 0.64 -19.59
C GLN A 277 -0.85 0.09 -18.71
N ILE A 278 -1.42 -1.06 -19.10
CA ILE A 278 -2.51 -1.69 -18.35
C ILE A 278 -2.16 -3.12 -17.92
N GLY A 279 -2.49 -3.48 -16.68
CA GLY A 279 -2.05 -4.74 -16.11
C GLY A 279 -2.66 -5.02 -14.74
N GLY A 280 -2.01 -5.89 -13.99
CA GLY A 280 -2.47 -6.43 -12.71
C GLY A 280 -1.54 -7.58 -12.32
N LEU A 281 -1.94 -8.63 -11.64
CA LEU A 281 -3.06 -8.74 -10.72
C LEU A 281 -2.68 -8.20 -9.33
N GLU A 282 -1.45 -7.67 -9.19
CA GLU A 282 -0.86 -7.32 -7.90
C GLU A 282 -0.87 -8.55 -6.97
N LEU A 283 -0.35 -9.69 -7.46
CA LEU A 283 -0.41 -10.98 -6.76
C LEU A 283 0.30 -10.91 -5.41
N ALA A 284 -0.26 -11.49 -4.35
CA ALA A 284 0.41 -11.54 -3.05
C ALA A 284 1.65 -12.45 -3.08
N GLY A 285 1.58 -13.55 -3.85
CA GLY A 285 2.71 -14.45 -4.06
C GLY A 285 3.23 -15.10 -2.77
N ILE A 286 2.40 -15.28 -1.74
CA ILE A 286 2.84 -15.77 -0.42
C ILE A 286 3.35 -17.22 -0.44
N PHE A 287 3.07 -17.98 -1.50
CA PHE A 287 3.45 -19.39 -1.64
C PHE A 287 4.80 -19.58 -2.37
N GLY A 288 5.74 -18.65 -2.19
CA GLY A 288 7.05 -18.69 -2.85
C GLY A 288 6.94 -18.51 -4.36
N GLU A 289 7.57 -19.41 -5.13
CA GLU A 289 7.55 -19.40 -6.60
C GLU A 289 6.29 -20.05 -7.21
N ASN A 290 5.40 -20.61 -6.37
CA ASN A 290 4.13 -21.20 -6.82
C ASN A 290 3.08 -20.12 -7.08
N LEU A 291 3.33 -19.33 -8.12
CA LEU A 291 2.47 -18.21 -8.50
C LEU A 291 1.21 -18.73 -9.21
N ARG A 292 0.04 -18.34 -8.69
CA ARG A 292 -1.24 -18.61 -9.34
C ARG A 292 -1.47 -17.61 -10.47
N LEU A 293 -0.73 -17.78 -11.57
CA LEU A 293 -0.67 -16.80 -12.67
C LEU A 293 -0.95 -17.40 -14.05
N ALA A 294 -0.72 -18.71 -14.23
CA ALA A 294 -0.82 -19.37 -15.54
C ALA A 294 -2.18 -19.19 -16.19
N ASP A 295 -3.27 -19.43 -15.45
CA ASP A 295 -4.63 -19.30 -15.99
C ASP A 295 -4.91 -17.88 -16.54
N PHE A 296 -4.43 -16.84 -15.83
CA PHE A 296 -4.58 -15.45 -16.26
C PHE A 296 -3.74 -15.12 -17.50
N LEU A 297 -2.49 -15.59 -17.56
CA LEU A 297 -1.65 -15.40 -18.74
C LEU A 297 -2.20 -16.17 -19.96
N GLU A 298 -2.75 -17.37 -19.75
CA GLU A 298 -3.43 -18.11 -20.83
C GLU A 298 -4.67 -17.36 -21.34
N HIS A 299 -5.42 -16.67 -20.47
CA HIS A 299 -6.56 -15.83 -20.87
C HIS A 299 -6.13 -14.59 -21.67
N CYS A 300 -5.07 -13.91 -21.21
CA CYS A 300 -4.57 -12.70 -21.86
C CYS A 300 -3.91 -12.96 -23.21
N SER A 301 -3.19 -14.08 -23.37
CA SER A 301 -2.57 -14.45 -24.65
C SER A 301 -3.62 -14.89 -25.67
N PRO A 302 -3.62 -14.34 -26.90
CA PRO A 302 -4.52 -14.78 -27.96
C PRO A 302 -4.14 -16.16 -28.55
N LEU A 303 -2.90 -16.62 -28.35
CA LEU A 303 -2.34 -17.84 -28.95
C LEU A 303 -2.16 -18.99 -27.95
N ALA A 304 -2.36 -18.74 -26.66
CA ALA A 304 -2.25 -19.76 -25.63
C ALA A 304 -3.13 -20.98 -25.95
N ASN A 305 -2.57 -22.17 -25.76
CA ASN A 305 -3.31 -23.42 -25.80
C ASN A 305 -4.03 -23.65 -24.46
N ALA A 306 -4.88 -22.68 -24.09
CA ALA A 306 -5.81 -22.88 -23.00
C ALA A 306 -6.69 -24.08 -23.39
N LYS A 307 -6.70 -25.13 -22.56
CA LYS A 307 -7.79 -26.12 -22.61
C LYS A 307 -9.11 -25.33 -22.65
N GLU A 308 -10.19 -25.85 -23.24
CA GLU A 308 -11.52 -25.20 -23.45
C GLU A 308 -12.16 -24.50 -22.21
N LYS A 309 -11.48 -24.49 -21.06
CA LYS A 309 -11.75 -23.80 -19.81
C LYS A 309 -11.97 -22.28 -19.91
N TYR A 310 -11.32 -21.56 -20.83
CA TYR A 310 -11.36 -20.09 -20.84
C TYR A 310 -11.86 -19.55 -22.19
N PRO A 311 -13.16 -19.26 -22.32
CA PRO A 311 -13.74 -18.72 -23.55
C PRO A 311 -13.33 -17.27 -23.78
N LEU A 312 -13.67 -16.79 -24.99
CA LEU A 312 -13.55 -15.41 -25.51
C LEU A 312 -13.53 -14.30 -24.45
N ASN A 313 -12.82 -13.21 -24.76
CA ASN A 313 -12.86 -11.97 -23.99
C ASN A 313 -14.32 -11.56 -23.72
N ALA A 314 -14.69 -11.43 -22.45
CA ALA A 314 -16.07 -11.32 -22.04
C ALA A 314 -16.71 -9.97 -22.41
N ALA A 315 -15.93 -8.88 -22.40
CA ALA A 315 -16.38 -7.57 -22.86
C ALA A 315 -16.59 -7.57 -24.38
N PHE A 316 -15.70 -8.22 -25.13
CA PHE A 316 -15.85 -8.41 -26.58
C PHE A 316 -17.07 -9.26 -26.94
N ALA A 317 -17.34 -10.33 -26.18
CA ALA A 317 -18.46 -11.23 -26.41
C ALA A 317 -19.84 -10.61 -26.07
N ASP A 318 -19.90 -9.59 -25.20
CA ASP A 318 -21.17 -8.96 -24.82
C ASP A 318 -21.70 -8.00 -25.90
N ALA A 319 -22.82 -8.39 -26.51
CA ALA A 319 -23.48 -7.60 -27.55
C ALA A 319 -23.95 -6.21 -27.07
N ARG A 320 -24.15 -6.01 -25.76
CA ARG A 320 -24.50 -4.70 -25.17
C ARG A 320 -23.38 -3.67 -25.34
N LEU A 321 -22.14 -4.13 -25.55
CA LEU A 321 -20.96 -3.30 -25.81
C LEU A 321 -20.61 -3.17 -27.31
N ASN A 322 -21.47 -3.64 -28.23
CA ASN A 322 -21.23 -3.44 -29.65
C ASN A 322 -21.15 -1.95 -30.02
N GLY A 323 -20.07 -1.55 -30.71
CA GLY A 323 -19.77 -0.15 -31.04
C GLY A 323 -19.34 0.71 -29.84
N LYS A 324 -19.09 0.08 -28.70
CA LYS A 324 -18.81 0.69 -27.38
C LYS A 324 -17.59 0.06 -26.71
N ARG A 325 -16.70 -0.55 -27.49
CA ARG A 325 -15.45 -1.13 -27.00
C ARG A 325 -14.27 -0.29 -27.45
N SER A 326 -13.17 -0.44 -26.73
CA SER A 326 -11.89 0.13 -27.14
C SER A 326 -11.43 -0.50 -28.45
N ARG A 327 -10.80 0.31 -29.29
CA ARG A 327 -10.14 -0.13 -30.52
C ARG A 327 -9.09 -1.19 -30.21
N ARG A 328 -8.32 -1.02 -29.14
CA ARG A 328 -7.27 -1.97 -28.73
C ARG A 328 -7.82 -3.37 -28.43
N VAL A 329 -8.94 -3.47 -27.71
CA VAL A 329 -9.62 -4.76 -27.46
C VAL A 329 -10.26 -5.29 -28.74
N GLU A 330 -10.95 -4.44 -29.51
CA GLU A 330 -11.58 -4.82 -30.79
C GLU A 330 -10.58 -5.39 -31.80
N GLU A 331 -9.44 -4.73 -32.00
CA GLU A 331 -8.38 -5.17 -32.92
C GLU A 331 -7.77 -6.51 -32.48
N LEU A 332 -7.37 -6.61 -31.21
CA LEU A 332 -6.80 -7.84 -30.64
C LEU A 332 -7.78 -9.01 -30.78
N CYS A 333 -9.02 -8.82 -30.33
CA CYS A 333 -10.02 -9.89 -30.32
C CYS A 333 -10.45 -10.28 -31.74
N ARG A 334 -10.70 -9.33 -32.65
CA ARG A 334 -11.10 -9.64 -34.03
C ARG A 334 -10.03 -10.41 -34.78
N ALA A 335 -8.76 -10.06 -34.59
CA ALA A 335 -7.65 -10.76 -35.20
C ALA A 335 -7.51 -12.21 -34.69
N ASN A 336 -8.04 -12.51 -33.49
CA ASN A 336 -7.81 -13.77 -32.78
C ASN A 336 -9.11 -14.52 -32.42
N ALA A 337 -10.16 -14.35 -33.22
CA ALA A 337 -11.45 -15.03 -33.06
C ALA A 337 -12.10 -14.82 -31.68
N GLY A 338 -11.98 -13.60 -31.14
CA GLY A 338 -12.51 -13.17 -29.85
C GLY A 338 -11.61 -13.48 -28.65
N ARG A 339 -10.39 -13.98 -28.86
CA ARG A 339 -9.45 -14.34 -27.78
C ARG A 339 -8.44 -13.22 -27.48
N GLY A 340 -7.90 -13.29 -26.26
CA GLY A 340 -6.89 -12.38 -25.75
C GLY A 340 -7.45 -11.18 -24.99
N ALA A 341 -6.62 -10.61 -24.12
CA ALA A 341 -6.91 -9.39 -23.39
C ALA A 341 -5.63 -8.55 -23.29
N PRO A 342 -5.67 -7.21 -23.46
CA PRO A 342 -4.50 -6.36 -23.28
C PRO A 342 -3.88 -6.53 -21.89
N CYS A 343 -2.58 -6.81 -21.84
CA CYS A 343 -1.82 -7.00 -20.60
C CYS A 343 -0.36 -6.57 -20.84
N ASP A 344 0.00 -5.39 -20.33
CA ASP A 344 1.32 -4.78 -20.49
C ASP A 344 2.25 -5.08 -19.31
N PHE A 345 1.68 -5.37 -18.13
CA PHE A 345 2.45 -5.73 -16.95
C PHE A 345 1.78 -6.75 -16.04
N VAL A 346 2.63 -7.49 -15.32
CA VAL A 346 2.26 -8.29 -14.14
C VAL A 346 3.03 -7.83 -12.90
N SER A 347 2.32 -7.57 -11.81
CA SER A 347 2.90 -7.25 -10.50
C SER A 347 2.75 -8.42 -9.53
N VAL A 348 3.83 -8.72 -8.78
CA VAL A 348 3.89 -9.75 -7.74
C VAL A 348 4.51 -9.15 -6.48
N HIS A 349 3.69 -8.96 -5.45
CA HIS A 349 4.12 -8.48 -4.15
C HIS A 349 5.17 -9.41 -3.52
N SER A 350 6.16 -8.79 -2.90
CA SER A 350 7.35 -9.49 -2.43
C SER A 350 7.85 -8.92 -1.10
N TYR A 351 7.45 -9.62 -0.04
CA TYR A 351 7.85 -9.39 1.35
C TYR A 351 8.77 -10.50 1.83
N ASN A 352 10.01 -10.52 1.33
CA ASN A 352 10.93 -11.64 1.59
C ASN A 352 12.38 -11.26 1.30
N THR A 353 13.27 -12.24 1.42
CA THR A 353 14.69 -12.09 1.06
C THR A 353 14.84 -11.63 -0.39
N SER A 354 15.91 -10.89 -0.66
CA SER A 354 16.23 -10.35 -1.99
C SER A 354 16.24 -11.43 -3.08
N GLU A 355 16.73 -12.63 -2.73
CA GLU A 355 16.76 -13.79 -3.61
C GLU A 355 15.36 -14.32 -3.95
N LEU A 356 14.47 -14.47 -2.95
CA LEU A 356 13.13 -14.99 -3.21
C LEU A 356 12.30 -13.99 -4.03
N MET A 357 12.47 -12.68 -3.79
CA MET A 357 11.79 -11.64 -4.57
C MET A 357 12.19 -11.76 -6.03
N PHE A 358 13.49 -11.80 -6.31
CA PHE A 358 13.98 -11.99 -7.67
C PHE A 358 13.45 -13.29 -8.31
N ARG A 359 13.46 -14.41 -7.58
CA ARG A 359 12.97 -15.69 -8.10
C ARG A 359 11.49 -15.63 -8.48
N LYS A 360 10.65 -14.97 -7.68
CA LYS A 360 9.23 -14.74 -8.01
C LYS A 360 9.07 -13.96 -9.31
N LEU A 361 9.75 -12.82 -9.45
CA LEU A 361 9.68 -11.99 -10.66
C LEU A 361 10.20 -12.75 -11.88
N LYS A 362 11.32 -13.45 -11.74
CA LYS A 362 11.87 -14.31 -12.79
C LYS A 362 10.90 -15.41 -13.19
N ARG A 363 10.27 -16.09 -12.23
CA ARG A 363 9.32 -17.17 -12.49
C ARG A 363 8.06 -16.66 -13.20
N ALA A 364 7.51 -15.52 -12.77
CA ALA A 364 6.37 -14.90 -13.45
C ALA A 364 6.67 -14.60 -14.93
N LYS A 365 7.82 -13.97 -15.23
CA LYS A 365 8.24 -13.72 -16.62
C LYS A 365 8.50 -15.01 -17.39
N GLN A 366 9.11 -16.01 -16.75
CA GLN A 366 9.35 -17.31 -17.36
C GLN A 366 8.03 -18.00 -17.73
N MET A 367 7.03 -18.01 -16.85
CA MET A 367 5.69 -18.57 -17.13
C MET A 367 5.05 -17.89 -18.33
N ALA A 368 5.14 -16.56 -18.41
CA ALA A 368 4.62 -15.81 -19.54
C ALA A 368 5.29 -16.23 -20.86
N LEU A 369 6.63 -16.31 -20.87
CA LEU A 369 7.37 -16.74 -22.07
C LEU A 369 7.15 -18.22 -22.44
N GLU A 370 6.87 -19.09 -21.46
CA GLU A 370 6.49 -20.50 -21.68
C GLU A 370 5.10 -20.61 -22.36
N ILE A 371 4.18 -19.70 -22.04
CA ILE A 371 2.82 -19.68 -22.59
C ILE A 371 2.80 -19.05 -23.99
N ASP A 372 3.39 -17.88 -24.15
CA ASP A 372 3.41 -17.13 -25.41
C ASP A 372 4.62 -16.17 -25.44
N ALA A 373 5.74 -16.66 -25.97
CA ALA A 373 6.98 -15.90 -26.01
C ALA A 373 6.87 -14.60 -26.81
N ASP A 374 6.12 -14.59 -27.91
CA ASP A 374 6.02 -13.44 -28.80
C ASP A 374 5.14 -12.36 -28.17
N PHE A 375 3.96 -12.72 -27.66
CA PHE A 375 3.05 -11.79 -27.00
C PHE A 375 3.69 -11.19 -25.74
N TYR A 376 4.37 -12.00 -24.93
CA TYR A 376 4.95 -11.57 -23.66
C TYR A 376 6.40 -11.14 -23.71
N THR A 377 6.99 -10.99 -24.90
CA THR A 377 8.36 -10.48 -25.04
C THR A 377 8.56 -9.16 -24.28
N ARG A 378 7.57 -8.26 -24.36
CA ARG A 378 7.55 -6.95 -23.69
C ARG A 378 6.68 -6.89 -22.44
N LEU A 379 6.29 -8.02 -21.86
CA LEU A 379 5.60 -8.00 -20.57
C LEU A 379 6.52 -7.44 -19.49
N TRP A 380 6.12 -6.34 -18.86
CA TRP A 380 6.80 -5.81 -17.68
C TRP A 380 6.41 -6.64 -16.46
N VAL A 381 7.37 -7.29 -15.82
CA VAL A 381 7.12 -8.06 -14.59
C VAL A 381 7.84 -7.38 -13.44
N ASN A 382 7.10 -7.00 -12.41
CA ASN A 382 7.63 -6.19 -11.31
C ASN A 382 6.94 -6.49 -9.98
N SER A 383 7.31 -5.73 -8.95
CA SER A 383 6.66 -5.71 -7.64
C SER A 383 6.30 -4.27 -7.29
N HIS A 384 5.02 -3.91 -7.35
CA HIS A 384 4.55 -2.62 -6.84
C HIS A 384 4.45 -2.59 -5.30
N GLU A 385 4.66 -3.73 -4.65
CA GLU A 385 4.84 -3.84 -3.20
C GLU A 385 6.07 -4.70 -2.88
N SER A 386 7.21 -4.09 -2.54
CA SER A 386 8.43 -4.85 -2.24
C SER A 386 9.24 -4.24 -1.11
N CYS A 387 9.50 -5.05 -0.09
CA CYS A 387 10.41 -4.75 1.00
C CYS A 387 10.88 -6.07 1.63
N PRO A 388 11.90 -6.06 2.50
CA PRO A 388 12.35 -7.28 3.18
C PRO A 388 11.22 -8.05 3.86
N GLU A 389 10.25 -7.33 4.44
CA GLU A 389 9.05 -7.87 5.11
C GLU A 389 8.09 -6.71 5.43
N TRP A 390 6.77 -6.98 5.46
CA TRP A 390 5.73 -5.92 5.48
C TRP A 390 5.24 -5.54 6.88
N ALA A 391 4.96 -6.54 7.73
CA ALA A 391 4.43 -6.37 9.09
C ALA A 391 4.75 -7.60 9.95
N GLY A 392 6.04 -7.84 10.22
CA GLY A 392 6.43 -8.86 11.19
C GLY A 392 5.94 -8.50 12.61
N PRO A 393 5.77 -9.48 13.52
CA PRO A 393 5.65 -9.22 14.96
C PRO A 393 6.82 -8.33 15.44
N PRO A 394 6.75 -7.71 16.63
CA PRO A 394 7.84 -6.89 17.16
C PRO A 394 9.07 -7.79 17.44
N ASP A 395 9.83 -8.08 16.40
CA ASP A 395 11.13 -8.71 16.46
C ASP A 395 12.16 -7.57 16.43
N PRO A 396 12.91 -7.34 17.52
CA PRO A 396 13.99 -6.36 17.53
C PRO A 396 14.96 -6.55 16.37
N ALA A 397 15.18 -7.80 15.93
CA ALA A 397 16.09 -8.11 14.85
C ALA A 397 15.64 -7.52 13.52
N PHE A 398 14.33 -7.54 13.31
CA PHE A 398 13.69 -6.97 12.15
C PHE A 398 13.57 -5.45 12.26
N GLY A 399 13.22 -4.96 13.45
CA GLY A 399 13.12 -3.53 13.71
C GLY A 399 14.43 -2.78 13.42
N ASP A 400 15.57 -3.41 13.73
CA ASP A 400 16.90 -2.86 13.46
C ASP A 400 17.17 -2.67 11.96
N SER A 401 16.66 -3.57 11.11
CA SER A 401 16.85 -3.52 9.66
C SER A 401 16.29 -2.24 9.01
N TYR A 402 15.22 -1.68 9.60
CA TYR A 402 14.65 -0.40 9.19
C TYR A 402 15.11 0.79 10.04
N LEU A 403 15.92 0.60 11.09
CA LEU A 403 16.52 1.72 11.83
C LEU A 403 17.82 2.25 11.21
N GLY A 404 18.21 1.71 10.06
CA GLY A 404 19.41 2.16 9.35
C GLY A 404 20.68 1.40 9.73
N ASN A 405 20.58 0.17 10.24
CA ASN A 405 21.77 -0.65 10.54
C ASN A 405 22.56 -1.11 9.30
N GLY A 406 22.18 -0.68 8.10
CA GLY A 406 22.82 -1.04 6.86
C GLY A 406 22.23 -2.23 6.13
N TYR A 407 21.20 -2.92 6.63
CA TYR A 407 20.63 -4.12 5.99
C TYR A 407 19.79 -3.84 4.75
N PHE A 408 18.88 -2.87 4.81
CA PHE A 408 17.95 -2.62 3.70
C PHE A 408 18.64 -2.10 2.41
N PRO A 409 19.64 -1.19 2.47
CA PRO A 409 20.40 -0.78 1.28
C PRO A 409 20.98 -1.94 0.43
N PRO A 410 21.79 -2.87 0.99
CA PRO A 410 22.32 -4.02 0.24
C PRO A 410 21.24 -5.04 -0.14
N TRP A 411 20.12 -5.15 0.58
CA TRP A 411 18.95 -5.94 0.11
C TRP A 411 18.43 -5.38 -1.22
N CYS A 412 18.23 -4.05 -1.32
CA CYS A 412 17.80 -3.39 -2.55
C CYS A 412 18.83 -3.55 -3.67
N ALA A 413 20.12 -3.44 -3.33
CA ALA A 413 21.22 -3.65 -4.28
C ALA A 413 21.22 -5.08 -4.85
N ASP A 414 21.03 -6.10 -4.00
CA ASP A 414 21.01 -7.49 -4.43
C ASP A 414 19.80 -7.81 -5.32
N VAL A 415 18.61 -7.27 -5.00
CA VAL A 415 17.42 -7.37 -5.86
C VAL A 415 17.70 -6.78 -7.24
N ALA A 416 18.25 -5.55 -7.30
CA ALA A 416 18.54 -4.86 -8.55
C ALA A 416 19.61 -5.61 -9.36
N ARG A 417 20.70 -6.03 -8.72
CA ARG A 417 21.78 -6.78 -9.37
C ARG A 417 21.28 -8.09 -9.98
N ARG A 418 20.45 -8.87 -9.28
CA ARG A 418 19.88 -10.12 -9.80
C ARG A 418 19.01 -9.89 -11.04
N GLN A 419 18.18 -8.85 -11.02
CA GLN A 419 17.37 -8.45 -12.17
C GLN A 419 18.26 -8.06 -13.36
N LEU A 420 19.26 -7.21 -13.15
CA LEU A 420 20.21 -6.81 -14.19
C LEU A 420 21.02 -8.00 -14.73
N GLN A 421 21.43 -8.93 -13.88
CA GLN A 421 22.12 -10.14 -14.32
C GLN A 421 21.25 -11.00 -15.24
N GLN A 422 19.96 -11.14 -14.90
CA GLN A 422 19.01 -11.85 -15.74
C GLN A 422 18.76 -11.14 -17.06
N ALA A 423 18.69 -9.79 -17.05
CA ALA A 423 18.58 -8.97 -18.25
C ALA A 423 19.80 -9.12 -19.18
N THR A 424 21.02 -9.28 -18.65
CA THR A 424 22.22 -9.61 -19.44
C THR A 424 22.13 -10.98 -20.10
N ASN A 425 21.52 -11.96 -19.41
CA ASN A 425 21.40 -13.33 -19.92
C ASN A 425 20.27 -13.47 -20.96
N ASP A 426 19.20 -12.70 -20.81
CA ASP A 426 18.05 -12.68 -21.70
C ASP A 426 17.42 -11.28 -21.71
N SER A 427 17.58 -10.56 -22.82
CA SER A 427 17.11 -9.18 -22.95
C SER A 427 15.60 -9.02 -22.84
N ARG A 428 14.81 -10.11 -22.93
CA ARG A 428 13.36 -10.05 -22.68
C ARG A 428 13.02 -9.75 -21.23
N TYR A 429 13.96 -9.94 -20.31
CA TYR A 429 13.86 -9.53 -18.90
C TYR A 429 14.28 -8.07 -18.68
N ALA A 430 14.79 -7.37 -19.70
CA ALA A 430 15.26 -5.99 -19.64
C ALA A 430 14.14 -4.99 -20.03
N TYR A 431 12.94 -5.13 -19.47
CA TYR A 431 11.79 -4.29 -19.84
C TYR A 431 11.06 -3.70 -18.63
N GLY A 432 10.79 -2.40 -18.69
CA GLY A 432 10.13 -1.62 -17.65
C GLY A 432 11.08 -1.13 -16.55
N GLU A 433 10.52 -0.49 -15.53
CA GLU A 433 11.27 0.02 -14.37
C GLU A 433 11.33 -1.04 -13.27
N SER A 434 12.40 -1.09 -12.47
CA SER A 434 12.40 -1.84 -11.20
C SER A 434 11.80 -0.96 -10.11
N ILE A 435 10.77 -1.44 -9.42
CA ILE A 435 10.10 -0.68 -8.36
C ILE A 435 10.47 -1.27 -7.00
N LEU A 436 10.77 -0.38 -6.06
CA LEU A 436 11.03 -0.68 -4.65
C LEU A 436 10.13 0.23 -3.81
N THR A 437 9.32 -0.35 -2.93
CA THR A 437 8.26 0.39 -2.25
C THR A 437 8.32 0.31 -0.73
N PHE A 438 7.53 1.18 -0.11
CA PHE A 438 7.42 1.34 1.33
C PHE A 438 5.95 1.50 1.67
N TRP A 439 5.56 0.97 2.81
CA TRP A 439 4.22 1.21 3.33
C TRP A 439 4.16 2.57 4.04
N PRO A 440 3.13 3.40 3.76
CA PRO A 440 3.03 4.75 4.30
C PRO A 440 2.46 4.76 5.73
N TRP A 441 2.92 3.87 6.61
CA TRP A 441 2.59 3.99 8.03
C TRP A 441 3.27 5.26 8.58
N PRO A 442 2.58 6.12 9.34
CA PRO A 442 3.26 7.11 10.15
C PRO A 442 4.01 6.36 11.27
N ASN A 443 5.18 5.83 10.93
CA ASN A 443 6.11 5.29 11.90
C ASN A 443 6.71 6.49 12.62
N SER A 444 6.27 6.70 13.85
CA SER A 444 6.83 7.75 14.69
C SER A 444 8.11 7.28 15.37
N ASP A 445 8.93 8.27 15.71
CA ASP A 445 10.03 8.15 16.64
C ASP A 445 11.11 7.18 16.15
N VAL A 446 11.66 6.39 17.06
CA VAL A 446 12.71 5.39 16.81
C VAL A 446 12.14 3.97 16.69
N GLY A 447 10.90 3.85 16.21
CA GLY A 447 10.29 2.55 15.89
C GLY A 447 11.00 1.85 14.72
N GLY A 448 10.98 0.52 14.71
CA GLY A 448 11.63 -0.32 13.68
C GLY A 448 10.76 -0.62 12.43
N GLY A 449 9.75 0.19 12.12
CA GLY A 449 8.80 -0.10 11.04
C GLY A 449 9.30 0.25 9.63
N ASN A 450 8.73 -0.38 8.62
CA ASN A 450 9.01 -0.06 7.21
C ASN A 450 8.56 1.37 6.87
N ALA A 451 9.51 2.28 6.60
CA ALA A 451 9.26 3.59 6.00
C ALA A 451 10.53 4.16 5.34
N ALA A 452 10.40 5.31 4.69
CA ALA A 452 11.52 6.11 4.19
C ALA A 452 11.75 7.40 5.01
N THR A 453 10.83 7.74 5.91
CA THR A 453 10.91 8.90 6.82
C THR A 453 10.41 8.52 8.21
N ARG A 454 10.81 9.30 9.23
CA ARG A 454 10.32 9.17 10.60
C ARG A 454 9.82 10.50 11.12
N VAL A 455 8.67 10.50 11.80
CA VAL A 455 8.10 11.69 12.45
C VAL A 455 8.47 11.69 13.92
N PHE A 456 9.10 12.75 14.39
CA PHE A 456 9.46 12.96 15.79
C PHE A 456 8.60 14.04 16.41
N ARG A 457 8.19 13.81 17.65
CA ARG A 457 7.55 14.82 18.51
C ARG A 457 8.59 15.48 19.37
N ILE A 458 8.59 16.80 19.40
CA ILE A 458 9.68 17.59 19.95
C ILE A 458 9.12 18.47 21.06
N ASP A 459 9.79 18.38 22.19
CA ASP A 459 9.65 19.21 23.38
C ASP A 459 10.77 20.26 23.33
N GLU A 460 10.40 21.51 23.05
CA GLU A 460 11.31 22.64 22.89
C GLU A 460 11.60 23.35 24.22
N ASP A 461 10.66 23.35 25.17
CA ASP A 461 10.80 24.07 26.44
C ASP A 461 11.11 23.15 27.65
N GLY A 462 11.06 21.83 27.47
CA GLY A 462 11.38 20.83 28.47
C GLY A 462 10.22 20.53 29.42
N ASP A 463 8.98 20.93 29.10
CA ASP A 463 7.80 20.69 29.94
C ASP A 463 7.22 19.27 29.82
N GLY A 464 7.82 18.43 28.95
CA GLY A 464 7.40 17.05 28.69
C GLY A 464 6.21 16.94 27.73
N LYS A 465 5.79 18.03 27.08
CA LYS A 465 4.72 18.03 26.08
C LYS A 465 5.29 18.23 24.67
N GLN A 466 4.44 17.95 23.69
CA GLN A 466 4.77 18.14 22.29
C GLN A 466 4.52 19.61 21.93
N ASP A 467 5.58 20.34 21.58
CA ASP A 467 5.50 21.68 20.98
C ASP A 467 5.38 21.61 19.46
N ARG A 468 6.08 20.66 18.83
CA ARG A 468 6.06 20.48 17.38
C ARG A 468 6.31 19.04 16.94
N GLU A 469 5.96 18.75 15.69
CA GLU A 469 6.35 17.53 14.98
C GLU A 469 7.30 17.87 13.83
N GLU A 470 8.32 17.05 13.62
CA GLU A 470 9.23 17.17 12.48
C GLU A 470 9.58 15.80 11.90
N SER A 471 9.71 15.73 10.57
CA SER A 471 10.13 14.51 9.88
C SER A 471 11.63 14.54 9.54
N ILE A 472 12.30 13.41 9.73
CA ILE A 472 13.67 13.19 9.22
C ILE A 472 13.70 12.09 8.15
N ALA A 473 14.72 12.13 7.30
CA ALA A 473 14.98 11.11 6.29
C ALA A 473 15.59 9.86 6.92
N MET A 474 15.17 8.68 6.47
CA MET A 474 15.85 7.42 6.81
C MET A 474 17.01 7.16 5.85
N PRO A 475 18.05 6.38 6.22
CA PRO A 475 19.18 6.10 5.33
C PRO A 475 18.77 5.55 3.96
N ILE A 476 17.75 4.69 3.95
CA ILE A 476 17.20 4.12 2.73
C ILE A 476 16.62 5.17 1.77
N LEU A 477 16.15 6.32 2.28
CA LEU A 477 15.63 7.41 1.46
C LEU A 477 16.70 7.96 0.53
N HIS A 478 17.89 8.15 1.07
CA HIS A 478 19.06 8.65 0.34
C HIS A 478 19.67 7.58 -0.55
N PHE A 479 19.74 6.33 -0.07
CA PHE A 479 20.24 5.20 -0.85
C PHE A 479 19.44 5.01 -2.15
N LEU A 480 18.11 4.98 -2.08
CA LEU A 480 17.27 4.87 -3.28
C LEU A 480 17.35 6.12 -4.16
N GLY A 481 17.61 7.29 -3.57
CA GLY A 481 18.00 8.49 -4.31
C GLY A 481 19.25 8.27 -5.18
N GLN A 482 20.30 7.65 -4.64
CA GLN A 482 21.51 7.31 -5.40
C GLN A 482 21.26 6.21 -6.43
N LEU A 483 20.51 5.16 -6.07
CA LEU A 483 20.18 4.04 -6.96
C LEU A 483 19.39 4.50 -8.19
N SER A 484 18.42 5.40 -8.01
CA SER A 484 17.58 5.93 -9.11
C SER A 484 18.35 6.80 -10.12
N GLN A 485 19.58 7.23 -9.79
CA GLN A 485 20.47 7.96 -10.69
C GLN A 485 21.33 7.03 -11.56
N MET A 486 21.16 5.70 -11.46
CA MET A 486 21.86 4.76 -12.32
C MET A 486 21.24 4.71 -13.73
N GLY A 487 22.09 4.66 -14.74
CA GLY A 487 21.72 4.71 -16.16
C GLY A 487 21.32 3.35 -16.74
N ASP A 488 20.85 3.37 -17.99
CA ASP A 488 20.44 2.21 -18.79
C ASP A 488 21.63 1.42 -19.39
N SER A 489 22.79 2.06 -19.50
CA SER A 489 24.05 1.43 -19.89
C SER A 489 24.75 0.88 -18.64
N PHE A 490 24.69 -0.43 -18.42
CA PHE A 490 25.14 -1.05 -17.17
C PHE A 490 26.09 -2.24 -17.38
N TRP A 491 26.80 -2.57 -16.29
CA TRP A 491 27.64 -3.76 -16.14
C TRP A 491 27.34 -4.41 -14.81
N VAL A 492 27.15 -5.72 -14.79
CA VAL A 492 26.92 -6.48 -13.57
C VAL A 492 28.20 -7.19 -13.17
N PHE A 493 28.59 -7.07 -11.90
CA PHE A 493 29.78 -7.73 -11.38
C PHE A 493 29.48 -9.18 -10.97
N PRO A 494 30.49 -10.06 -10.97
CA PRO A 494 30.33 -11.42 -10.49
C PRO A 494 29.86 -11.44 -9.03
N GLU A 495 29.15 -12.51 -8.68
CA GLU A 495 28.73 -12.80 -7.32
C GLU A 495 29.83 -13.58 -6.60
N HIS A 496 30.25 -13.11 -5.42
CA HIS A 496 31.15 -13.81 -4.52
C HIS A 496 30.41 -14.15 -3.22
N LYS A 497 30.50 -15.41 -2.77
CA LYS A 497 29.93 -15.84 -1.49
C LYS A 497 31.04 -16.08 -0.48
N ALA A 498 30.99 -15.41 0.66
CA ALA A 498 31.97 -15.55 1.73
C ALA A 498 31.31 -15.35 3.10
N GLY A 499 31.45 -16.33 4.00
CA GLY A 499 31.02 -16.17 5.39
C GLY A 499 29.53 -15.87 5.60
N GLY A 500 28.65 -16.35 4.71
CA GLY A 500 27.20 -16.05 4.73
C GLY A 500 26.80 -14.88 3.82
N HIS A 501 27.77 -14.04 3.45
CA HIS A 501 27.55 -12.84 2.65
C HIS A 501 27.60 -13.11 1.15
N VAL A 502 26.75 -12.40 0.42
CA VAL A 502 26.88 -12.13 -1.01
C VAL A 502 27.59 -10.79 -1.18
N VAL A 503 28.77 -10.81 -1.78
CA VAL A 503 29.55 -9.63 -2.16
C VAL A 503 29.51 -9.47 -3.67
N SER A 504 28.98 -8.35 -4.14
CA SER A 504 28.85 -8.09 -5.57
C SER A 504 28.58 -6.61 -5.83
N GLY A 505 28.10 -6.30 -7.03
CA GLY A 505 27.74 -4.95 -7.42
C GLY A 505 27.39 -4.83 -8.89
N PHE A 506 27.20 -3.59 -9.32
CA PHE A 506 27.01 -3.23 -10.71
C PHE A 506 27.39 -1.78 -10.93
N ALA A 507 27.73 -1.44 -12.17
CA ALA A 507 28.01 -0.09 -12.58
C ALA A 507 27.02 0.35 -13.66
N SER A 508 26.81 1.66 -13.76
CA SER A 508 26.12 2.26 -14.87
C SER A 508 26.82 3.53 -15.31
N ARG A 509 26.73 3.84 -16.60
CA ARG A 509 27.26 5.07 -17.18
C ARG A 509 26.14 5.92 -17.74
N GLU A 510 26.15 7.18 -17.38
CA GLU A 510 25.30 8.21 -17.96
C GLU A 510 26.19 9.39 -18.37
N SER A 511 26.26 9.67 -19.67
CA SER A 511 27.15 10.70 -20.22
C SER A 511 28.63 10.50 -19.77
N ASP A 512 29.24 11.50 -19.11
CA ASP A 512 30.61 11.49 -18.59
C ASP A 512 30.73 11.04 -17.13
N ARG A 513 29.63 10.55 -16.54
CA ARG A 513 29.55 10.09 -15.16
C ARG A 513 29.42 8.57 -15.12
N LEU A 514 30.32 7.92 -14.38
CA LEU A 514 30.25 6.51 -14.05
C LEU A 514 29.81 6.36 -12.59
N ARG A 515 28.78 5.55 -12.36
CA ARG A 515 28.31 5.19 -11.02
C ARG A 515 28.56 3.71 -10.79
N VAL A 516 29.22 3.38 -9.70
CA VAL A 516 29.49 2.01 -9.29
C VAL A 516 28.82 1.77 -7.95
N LEU A 517 27.99 0.74 -7.84
CA LEU A 517 27.41 0.26 -6.60
C LEU A 517 28.06 -1.06 -6.24
N LEU A 518 28.68 -1.12 -5.06
CA LEU A 518 29.22 -2.33 -4.46
C LEU A 518 28.47 -2.62 -3.16
N TYR A 519 28.25 -3.88 -2.83
CA TYR A 519 27.53 -4.23 -1.61
C TYR A 519 27.98 -5.58 -1.04
N SER A 520 27.75 -5.76 0.25
CA SER A 520 27.77 -7.04 0.95
C SER A 520 26.43 -7.24 1.66
N HIS A 521 25.83 -8.41 1.48
CA HIS A 521 24.50 -8.75 2.00
C HIS A 521 24.45 -10.18 2.52
N ASP A 522 24.13 -10.35 3.80
CA ASP A 522 23.68 -11.62 4.37
C ASP A 522 22.16 -11.54 4.59
N ALA A 523 21.41 -12.38 3.88
CA ALA A 523 19.95 -12.35 3.89
C ALA A 523 19.31 -12.77 5.23
N VAL A 524 20.07 -13.33 6.17
CA VAL A 524 19.58 -13.72 7.50
C VAL A 524 20.14 -12.88 8.64
N ASP A 525 21.13 -12.01 8.38
CA ASP A 525 21.69 -11.08 9.38
C ASP A 525 20.96 -9.72 9.37
N THR A 526 19.66 -9.73 9.67
CA THR A 526 18.83 -8.52 9.66
C THR A 526 19.24 -7.47 10.69
N GLU A 527 20.04 -7.85 11.68
CA GLU A 527 20.60 -6.97 12.72
C GLU A 527 21.98 -6.39 12.37
N SER A 528 22.62 -6.84 11.28
CA SER A 528 24.00 -6.48 10.96
C SER A 528 24.99 -6.82 12.09
N ARG A 529 24.89 -8.04 12.66
CA ARG A 529 25.74 -8.55 13.75
C ARG A 529 27.13 -8.96 13.28
N SER A 530 27.27 -9.30 12.00
CA SER A 530 28.55 -9.71 11.44
C SER A 530 29.54 -8.54 11.45
N GLU A 531 30.77 -8.81 11.91
CA GLU A 531 31.88 -7.85 11.91
C GLU A 531 32.90 -8.14 10.78
N GLN A 532 32.52 -8.95 9.80
CA GLN A 532 33.36 -9.18 8.61
C GLN A 532 33.56 -7.87 7.82
N SER A 533 34.64 -7.81 7.06
CA SER A 533 34.84 -6.77 6.05
C SER A 533 35.43 -7.40 4.78
N PHE A 534 35.15 -6.75 3.65
CA PHE A 534 35.56 -7.24 2.34
C PHE A 534 36.26 -6.12 1.58
N GLU A 535 37.42 -6.41 1.01
CA GLU A 535 38.08 -5.48 0.08
C GLU A 535 37.62 -5.78 -1.34
N ALA A 536 37.03 -4.79 -1.99
CA ALA A 536 36.61 -4.86 -3.39
C ALA A 536 37.53 -3.97 -4.23
N THR A 537 38.07 -4.54 -5.31
CA THR A 537 38.88 -3.82 -6.30
C THR A 537 38.18 -3.89 -7.66
N VAL A 538 37.79 -2.73 -8.19
CA VAL A 538 37.14 -2.60 -9.50
C VAL A 538 38.08 -1.85 -10.46
N PRO A 539 38.72 -2.54 -11.43
CA PRO A 539 39.45 -1.88 -12.49
C PRO A 539 38.46 -1.24 -13.46
N VAL A 540 38.64 0.05 -13.73
CA VAL A 540 37.91 0.82 -14.74
C VAL A 540 38.86 1.13 -15.88
N GLU A 541 38.52 0.70 -17.08
CA GLU A 541 39.35 0.88 -18.27
C GLU A 541 38.65 1.78 -19.30
N GLY A 542 39.41 2.30 -20.28
CA GLY A 542 38.84 3.09 -21.38
C GLY A 542 38.41 4.51 -21.01
N LEU A 543 38.89 5.05 -19.88
CA LEU A 543 38.67 6.46 -19.53
C LEU A 543 39.51 7.37 -20.43
N ALA A 544 38.94 8.51 -20.83
CA ALA A 544 39.68 9.54 -21.53
C ALA A 544 40.78 10.12 -20.62
N PRO A 545 41.94 10.54 -21.16
CA PRO A 545 42.95 11.23 -20.36
C PRO A 545 42.39 12.48 -19.70
N GLY A 546 42.63 12.67 -18.42
CA GLY A 546 42.08 13.78 -17.66
C GLY A 546 42.15 13.60 -16.17
N THR A 547 41.62 14.59 -15.45
CA THR A 547 41.45 14.54 -14.00
C THR A 547 40.03 14.09 -13.70
N TYR A 548 39.89 13.16 -12.76
CA TYR A 548 38.62 12.61 -12.32
C TYR A 548 38.46 12.79 -10.81
N THR A 549 37.25 13.09 -10.38
CA THR A 549 36.83 13.02 -8.98
C THR A 549 36.15 11.68 -8.75
N VAL A 550 36.51 10.99 -7.68
CA VAL A 550 35.83 9.80 -7.16
C VAL A 550 35.22 10.16 -5.82
N THR A 551 33.90 10.21 -5.75
CA THR A 551 33.12 10.50 -4.53
C THR A 551 32.46 9.22 -4.04
N GLU A 552 32.65 8.91 -2.76
CA GLU A 552 32.10 7.72 -2.12
C GLU A 552 30.93 8.08 -1.20
N TYR A 553 29.87 7.28 -1.25
CA TYR A 553 28.77 7.28 -0.27
C TYR A 553 28.60 5.88 0.29
N ARG A 554 28.98 5.69 1.56
CA ARG A 554 28.83 4.43 2.28
C ARG A 554 27.54 4.42 3.10
N PHE A 555 26.80 3.31 3.05
CA PHE A 555 25.56 3.07 3.78
C PHE A 555 25.70 1.80 4.61
N ASP A 556 25.95 1.97 5.91
CA ASP A 556 26.04 0.88 6.88
C ASP A 556 25.65 1.36 8.30
N LYS A 557 25.84 0.54 9.34
CA LYS A 557 25.53 0.92 10.72
C LYS A 557 26.28 2.15 11.24
N GLY A 558 27.44 2.48 10.65
CA GLY A 558 28.31 3.59 11.06
C GLY A 558 28.32 4.80 10.12
N HIS A 559 27.82 4.67 8.88
CA HIS A 559 27.90 5.71 7.85
C HIS A 559 26.55 5.98 7.19
N ASN A 560 26.25 7.27 7.03
CA ASN A 560 24.94 7.75 6.56
C ASN A 560 23.78 7.08 7.33
N SER A 561 23.96 6.93 8.64
CA SER A 561 23.06 6.24 9.55
C SER A 561 22.99 6.92 10.90
N TYR A 562 21.82 6.88 11.51
CA TYR A 562 21.57 7.26 12.90
C TYR A 562 21.33 6.03 13.80
N PHE A 563 21.59 4.82 13.30
CA PHE A 563 21.19 3.55 13.91
C PHE A 563 21.59 3.44 15.38
N HIS A 564 22.86 3.70 15.72
CA HIS A 564 23.35 3.58 17.09
C HIS A 564 22.61 4.52 18.05
N THR A 565 22.40 5.78 17.66
CA THR A 565 21.66 6.76 18.47
C THR A 565 20.18 6.39 18.56
N ALA A 566 19.54 5.98 17.47
CA ALA A 566 18.13 5.58 17.48
C ALA A 566 17.90 4.31 18.31
N ARG A 567 18.79 3.32 18.22
CA ARG A 567 18.71 2.09 19.02
C ARG A 567 18.90 2.37 20.50
N GLU A 568 19.86 3.22 20.87
CA GLU A 568 20.03 3.64 22.27
C GLU A 568 18.78 4.37 22.79
N LEU A 569 18.20 5.24 21.98
CA LEU A 569 16.95 5.91 22.36
C LEU A 569 15.80 4.93 22.46
N ARG A 570 15.68 3.93 21.59
CA ARG A 570 14.61 2.93 21.63
C ARG A 570 14.73 2.03 22.87
N ASP A 571 15.92 1.47 23.08
CA ASP A 571 16.15 0.39 24.06
C ASP A 571 16.52 0.94 25.46
N GLY A 572 17.10 2.14 25.53
CA GLY A 572 17.54 2.79 26.77
C GLY A 572 16.42 2.96 27.81
N PRO A 573 15.24 3.51 27.45
CA PRO A 573 14.12 3.63 28.36
C PRO A 573 13.62 2.27 28.88
N GLU A 574 13.62 1.21 28.07
CA GLU A 574 13.25 -0.14 28.55
C GLU A 574 14.22 -0.67 29.59
N ARG A 575 15.52 -0.53 29.34
CA ARG A 575 16.54 -0.93 30.31
C ARG A 575 16.41 -0.13 31.62
N LYS A 576 16.14 1.17 31.52
CA LYS A 576 15.91 2.03 32.70
C LYS A 576 14.64 1.63 33.43
N ARG A 577 13.53 1.40 32.71
CA ARG A 577 12.25 0.94 33.26
C ARG A 577 12.40 -0.38 34.00
N GLU A 578 13.14 -1.34 33.44
CA GLU A 578 13.37 -2.62 34.10
C GLU A 578 14.18 -2.48 35.38
N GLN A 579 15.21 -1.61 35.37
CA GLN A 579 15.98 -1.29 36.58
C GLN A 579 15.11 -0.59 37.65
N GLU A 580 14.29 0.38 37.25
CA GLU A 580 13.36 1.10 38.13
C GLU A 580 12.28 0.15 38.69
N ARG A 581 11.75 -0.75 37.86
CA ARG A 581 10.76 -1.77 38.25
C ARG A 581 11.32 -2.73 39.29
N ILE A 582 12.56 -3.20 39.10
CA ILE A 582 13.24 -4.05 40.09
C ILE A 582 13.43 -3.28 41.40
N ALA A 583 13.82 -2.00 41.34
CA ALA A 583 13.99 -1.16 42.53
C ALA A 583 12.68 -0.88 43.27
N LEU A 584 11.58 -0.69 42.54
CA LEU A 584 10.25 -0.35 43.07
C LEU A 584 9.33 -1.55 43.28
N GLN A 585 9.82 -2.78 43.08
CA GLN A 585 8.99 -3.99 43.00
C GLN A 585 8.04 -4.14 44.20
N SER A 586 8.51 -3.89 45.42
CA SER A 586 7.67 -3.97 46.62
C SER A 586 6.59 -2.89 46.64
N GLN A 587 6.94 -1.65 46.27
CA GLN A 587 6.02 -0.51 46.30
C GLN A 587 4.94 -0.65 45.23
N ILE A 588 5.31 -1.14 44.04
CA ILE A 588 4.37 -1.47 42.96
C ILE A 588 3.40 -2.58 43.42
N ALA A 589 3.90 -3.60 44.12
CA ALA A 589 3.06 -4.67 44.66
C ALA A 589 2.10 -4.15 45.76
N ASP A 590 2.55 -3.22 46.59
CA ASP A 590 1.74 -2.59 47.63
C ASP A 590 0.63 -1.72 47.01
N ALA A 591 0.98 -0.83 46.07
CA ALA A 591 0.01 -0.03 45.32
C ALA A 591 -1.00 -0.90 44.55
N ALA A 592 -0.57 -2.02 43.97
CA ALA A 592 -1.47 -2.97 43.30
C ALA A 592 -2.52 -3.58 44.24
N ARG A 593 -2.18 -3.78 45.52
CA ARG A 593 -3.16 -4.21 46.54
C ARG A 593 -4.08 -3.08 46.94
N GLU A 594 -3.55 -1.88 47.14
CA GLU A 594 -4.32 -0.69 47.51
C GLU A 594 -5.32 -0.26 46.43
N LEU A 595 -5.02 -0.47 45.14
CA LEU A 595 -5.97 -0.30 44.04
C LEU A 595 -7.24 -1.14 44.18
N ARG A 596 -7.24 -2.20 44.99
CA ARG A 596 -8.38 -3.09 45.22
C ARG A 596 -9.09 -2.83 46.56
N ASP A 597 -8.67 -1.80 47.30
CA ASP A 597 -9.30 -1.45 48.57
C ASP A 597 -10.73 -0.95 48.36
N SER A 598 -11.58 -1.18 49.35
CA SER A 598 -12.96 -0.66 49.36
C SER A 598 -13.03 0.87 49.52
N ASP A 599 -12.03 1.50 50.15
CA ASP A 599 -11.98 2.94 50.39
C ASP A 599 -11.46 3.71 49.16
N PRO A 600 -12.26 4.62 48.56
CA PRO A 600 -11.82 5.42 47.40
C PRO A 600 -10.61 6.31 47.71
N ALA A 601 -10.40 6.75 48.95
CA ALA A 601 -9.24 7.57 49.31
C ALA A 601 -7.93 6.76 49.22
N VAL A 602 -7.97 5.48 49.61
CA VAL A 602 -6.83 4.56 49.48
C VAL A 602 -6.53 4.29 48.01
N ARG A 603 -7.56 4.06 47.18
CA ARG A 603 -7.38 3.88 45.74
C ARG A 603 -6.80 5.12 45.05
N LEU A 604 -7.28 6.33 45.40
CA LEU A 604 -6.72 7.58 44.88
C LEU A 604 -5.24 7.76 45.24
N SER A 605 -4.87 7.50 46.49
CA SER A 605 -3.48 7.54 46.94
C SER A 605 -2.60 6.54 46.16
N ALA A 606 -3.10 5.33 45.92
CA ALA A 606 -2.39 4.34 45.11
C ALA A 606 -2.23 4.78 43.65
N ILE A 607 -3.24 5.42 43.05
CA ILE A 607 -3.16 5.97 41.69
C ILE A 607 -2.11 7.09 41.62
N ASP A 608 -2.03 7.96 42.64
CA ASP A 608 -1.00 9.00 42.71
C ASP A 608 0.41 8.41 42.86
N GLN A 609 0.59 7.36 43.68
CA GLN A 609 1.86 6.64 43.77
C GLN A 609 2.25 6.00 42.43
N ILE A 610 1.29 5.39 41.73
CA ILE A 610 1.54 4.78 40.41
C ILE A 610 1.94 5.84 39.39
N LYS A 611 1.36 7.04 39.47
CA LYS A 611 1.77 8.18 38.66
C LYS A 611 3.23 8.57 38.91
N GLU A 612 3.68 8.55 40.17
CA GLU A 612 5.08 8.81 40.54
C GLU A 612 6.02 7.69 40.08
N PHE A 613 5.59 6.42 40.13
CA PHE A 613 6.37 5.29 39.60
C PHE A 613 6.54 5.37 38.07
N GLY A 614 5.63 6.07 37.38
CA GLY A 614 5.65 6.24 35.95
C GLY A 614 5.67 4.90 35.21
N ALA A 615 6.46 4.81 34.15
CA ALA A 615 6.44 3.66 33.25
C ALA A 615 6.93 2.34 33.89
N ALA A 616 7.54 2.36 35.08
CA ALA A 616 7.89 1.16 35.85
C ALA A 616 6.63 0.41 36.34
N ALA A 617 5.49 1.09 36.47
CA ALA A 617 4.22 0.51 36.91
C ALA A 617 3.29 0.09 35.76
N SER A 618 3.82 -0.08 34.53
CA SER A 618 3.03 -0.43 33.33
C SER A 618 2.23 -1.74 33.49
N ASP A 619 2.68 -2.68 34.32
CA ASP A 619 1.96 -3.94 34.61
C ASP A 619 0.61 -3.73 35.31
N LEU A 620 0.39 -2.55 35.91
CA LEU A 620 -0.85 -2.19 36.59
C LEU A 620 -1.90 -1.58 35.64
N VAL A 621 -1.55 -1.35 34.37
CA VAL A 621 -2.48 -0.79 33.36
C VAL A 621 -3.79 -1.57 33.28
N PRO A 622 -3.84 -2.92 33.23
CA PRO A 622 -5.12 -3.65 33.21
C PRO A 622 -6.00 -3.35 34.43
N THR A 623 -5.39 -3.17 35.60
CA THR A 623 -6.12 -2.85 36.84
C THR A 623 -6.63 -1.41 36.80
N LEU A 624 -5.82 -0.47 36.31
CA LEU A 624 -6.26 0.91 36.09
C LEU A 624 -7.39 1.02 35.08
N VAL A 625 -7.36 0.22 34.00
CA VAL A 625 -8.44 0.16 32.99
C VAL A 625 -9.74 -0.35 33.62
N ASP A 626 -9.66 -1.39 34.45
CA ASP A 626 -10.82 -1.90 35.17
C ASP A 626 -11.43 -0.83 36.10
N LEU A 627 -10.60 -0.11 36.87
CA LEU A 627 -11.06 1.01 37.69
C LEU A 627 -11.69 2.13 36.86
N ALA A 628 -11.05 2.53 35.75
CA ALA A 628 -11.57 3.57 34.86
C ALA A 628 -12.95 3.21 34.27
N GLN A 629 -13.23 1.92 34.07
CA GLN A 629 -14.50 1.45 33.53
C GLN A 629 -15.56 1.21 34.62
N ASN A 630 -15.16 0.59 35.73
CA ASN A 630 -16.08 -0.12 36.61
C ASN A 630 -16.13 0.41 38.05
N ASP A 631 -15.26 1.34 38.46
CA ASP A 631 -15.28 1.86 39.84
C ASP A 631 -16.61 2.58 40.17
N ALA A 632 -16.96 2.66 41.45
CA ALA A 632 -18.17 3.37 41.90
C ALA A 632 -17.92 4.88 42.07
N ASP A 633 -16.67 5.31 42.25
CA ASP A 633 -16.25 6.68 42.50
C ASP A 633 -15.71 7.36 41.23
N ASP A 634 -16.30 8.51 40.85
CA ASP A 634 -15.95 9.22 39.62
C ASP A 634 -14.56 9.86 39.67
N ALA A 635 -14.08 10.29 40.84
CA ALA A 635 -12.75 10.86 40.99
C ALA A 635 -11.67 9.80 40.77
N VAL A 636 -11.89 8.57 41.27
CA VAL A 636 -11.02 7.41 41.01
C VAL A 636 -10.96 7.11 39.51
N LYS A 637 -12.10 7.16 38.80
CA LYS A 637 -12.14 6.95 37.34
C LYS A 637 -11.31 7.98 36.59
N GLN A 638 -11.52 9.27 36.87
CA GLN A 638 -10.79 10.34 36.19
C GLN A 638 -9.29 10.28 36.47
N ALA A 639 -8.91 9.98 37.72
CA ALA A 639 -7.51 9.82 38.10
C ALA A 639 -6.86 8.62 37.36
N ALA A 640 -7.55 7.48 37.31
CA ALA A 640 -7.08 6.29 36.57
C ALA A 640 -6.93 6.58 35.07
N ILE A 641 -7.90 7.26 34.44
CA ILE A 641 -7.81 7.69 33.03
C ILE A 641 -6.58 8.58 32.80
N GLY A 642 -6.35 9.55 33.69
CA GLY A 642 -5.20 10.45 33.61
C GLY A 642 -3.87 9.71 33.67
N VAL A 643 -3.72 8.72 34.56
CA VAL A 643 -2.52 7.89 34.67
C VAL A 643 -2.37 6.96 33.46
N ILE A 644 -3.44 6.33 32.97
CA ILE A 644 -3.42 5.51 31.74
C ILE A 644 -2.89 6.34 30.57
N TRP A 645 -3.42 7.55 30.36
CA TRP A 645 -2.93 8.43 29.29
C TRP A 645 -1.49 8.89 29.49
N GLY A 646 -1.05 9.09 30.73
CA GLY A 646 0.36 9.39 31.04
C GLY A 646 1.31 8.23 30.74
N LEU A 647 0.91 7.00 31.08
CA LEU A 647 1.70 5.78 30.83
C LEU A 647 1.73 5.38 29.34
N HIS A 648 0.68 5.69 28.60
CA HIS A 648 0.56 5.44 27.15
C HIS A 648 0.83 6.67 26.28
N GLY A 649 1.31 7.77 26.88
CA GLY A 649 1.60 9.01 26.17
C GLY A 649 2.59 8.78 25.02
N LYS A 650 2.33 9.42 23.88
CA LYS A 650 3.26 9.40 22.75
C LYS A 650 4.59 10.00 23.19
N ARG A 651 5.69 9.35 22.85
CA ARG A 651 7.03 9.80 23.23
C ARG A 651 7.35 11.16 22.62
N VAL A 652 7.85 12.07 23.44
CA VAL A 652 8.44 13.36 23.05
C VAL A 652 9.95 13.35 23.28
N PHE A 653 10.68 14.08 22.45
CA PHE A 653 12.13 14.18 22.50
C PHE A 653 12.56 15.62 22.73
N SER A 654 13.59 15.84 23.55
CA SER A 654 14.18 17.18 23.69
C SER A 654 14.71 17.69 22.35
N ALA A 655 14.67 19.01 22.15
CA ALA A 655 15.24 19.66 20.97
C ALA A 655 16.70 19.27 20.70
N GLU A 656 17.51 19.08 21.75
CA GLU A 656 18.90 18.61 21.64
C GLU A 656 18.99 17.18 21.08
N THR A 657 18.23 16.24 21.65
CA THR A 657 18.20 14.84 21.21
C THR A 657 17.80 14.75 19.75
N PHE A 658 16.73 15.48 19.39
CA PHE A 658 16.25 15.53 18.02
C PHE A 658 17.30 16.11 17.06
N SER A 659 17.95 17.22 17.43
CA SER A 659 18.99 17.85 16.61
C SER A 659 20.15 16.90 16.32
N GLY A 660 20.58 16.11 17.31
CA GLY A 660 21.63 15.10 17.15
C GLY A 660 21.27 14.04 16.10
N ILE A 661 20.08 13.44 16.21
CA ILE A 661 19.60 12.46 15.23
C ILE A 661 19.42 13.10 13.85
N LYS A 662 18.84 14.30 13.79
CA LYS A 662 18.61 15.01 12.53
C LYS A 662 19.93 15.23 11.79
N GLN A 663 21.01 15.60 12.48
CA GLN A 663 22.33 15.78 11.85
C GLN A 663 22.91 14.49 11.26
N GLN A 664 22.67 13.35 11.90
CA GLN A 664 23.07 12.02 11.41
C GLN A 664 22.22 11.53 10.22
N SER A 665 20.99 12.05 10.08
CA SER A 665 20.07 11.71 8.99
C SER A 665 20.39 12.39 7.64
N ILE A 666 21.30 13.37 7.64
CA ILE A 666 21.70 14.11 6.44
C ILE A 666 22.70 13.28 5.64
N LEU A 667 22.47 13.10 4.34
CA LEU A 667 23.39 12.42 3.43
C LEU A 667 24.73 13.17 3.34
N ARG A 668 25.84 12.44 3.49
CA ARG A 668 27.21 12.94 3.35
C ARG A 668 28.02 11.99 2.48
N HIS A 669 28.94 12.54 1.68
CA HIS A 669 30.00 11.72 1.10
C HIS A 669 30.95 11.28 2.21
N THR A 670 31.40 10.03 2.16
CA THR A 670 32.27 9.42 3.18
C THR A 670 33.74 9.50 2.80
N ALA A 671 34.03 9.59 1.50
CA ALA A 671 35.35 9.91 0.99
C ALA A 671 35.23 10.67 -0.34
N GLN A 672 36.24 11.46 -0.67
CA GLN A 672 36.39 12.06 -1.99
C GLN A 672 37.87 12.12 -2.33
N ARG A 673 38.23 11.72 -3.55
CA ARG A 673 39.62 11.80 -4.04
C ARG A 673 39.67 12.22 -5.50
N THR A 674 40.77 12.87 -5.87
CA THR A 674 41.04 13.28 -7.25
C THR A 674 42.13 12.39 -7.83
N VAL A 675 41.89 11.81 -9.00
CA VAL A 675 42.83 10.90 -9.68
C VAL A 675 43.09 11.42 -11.09
N ARG A 676 44.35 11.36 -11.52
CA ARG A 676 44.74 11.76 -12.88
C ARG A 676 44.95 10.51 -13.74
N VAL A 677 44.19 10.42 -14.82
CA VAL A 677 44.36 9.40 -15.87
C VAL A 677 45.24 10.00 -16.96
N VAL A 678 46.42 9.43 -17.18
CA VAL A 678 47.44 9.94 -18.11
C VAL A 678 47.50 9.13 -19.41
N ASN A 679 47.92 9.78 -20.49
CA ASN A 679 48.19 9.11 -21.77
C ASN A 679 49.32 8.09 -21.61
N GLY A 680 49.11 6.85 -22.05
CA GLY A 680 50.11 5.78 -22.05
C GLY A 680 49.89 4.65 -21.04
N ALA A 681 48.87 4.74 -20.18
CA ALA A 681 48.41 3.66 -19.31
C ALA A 681 46.92 3.42 -19.52
N ASP A 682 46.55 2.74 -20.62
CA ASP A 682 45.29 2.05 -20.92
C ASP A 682 43.94 2.75 -20.58
N GLY A 683 43.93 4.04 -20.22
CA GLY A 683 42.77 4.70 -19.62
C GLY A 683 42.31 4.04 -18.30
N ARG A 684 43.25 3.52 -17.50
CA ARG A 684 42.95 2.71 -16.29
C ARG A 684 42.82 3.54 -15.01
N LEU A 685 41.77 3.27 -14.24
CA LEU A 685 41.53 3.75 -12.88
C LEU A 685 41.16 2.57 -12.00
N GLU A 686 41.84 2.39 -10.87
CA GLU A 686 41.51 1.33 -9.93
C GLU A 686 40.67 1.89 -8.76
N LEU A 687 39.48 1.34 -8.58
CA LEU A 687 38.59 1.68 -7.49
C LEU A 687 38.73 0.63 -6.38
N ARG A 688 39.43 0.98 -5.30
CA ARG A 688 39.48 0.17 -4.08
C ARG A 688 38.50 0.69 -3.04
N VAL A 689 37.73 -0.22 -2.45
CA VAL A 689 36.72 0.06 -1.43
C VAL A 689 36.71 -1.05 -0.39
N GLU A 690 36.59 -0.66 0.88
CA GLU A 690 36.26 -1.58 1.97
C GLU A 690 34.74 -1.60 2.17
N LEU A 691 34.15 -2.79 2.06
CA LEU A 691 32.74 -3.06 2.34
C LEU A 691 32.62 -3.60 3.77
N SER A 692 31.69 -3.05 4.55
CA SER A 692 31.24 -3.69 5.79
C SER A 692 30.57 -5.02 5.49
N ALA A 693 30.45 -5.89 6.50
CA ALA A 693 29.70 -7.14 6.39
C ALA A 693 28.30 -6.91 5.81
N THR A 694 27.58 -5.93 6.37
CA THR A 694 26.28 -5.51 5.88
C THR A 694 26.37 -4.04 5.51
N GLY A 695 26.32 -3.74 4.21
CA GLY A 695 26.39 -2.37 3.72
C GLY A 695 26.58 -2.26 2.22
N ALA A 696 26.45 -1.02 1.74
CA ALA A 696 26.59 -0.68 0.33
C ALA A 696 27.36 0.62 0.12
N ASN A 697 28.16 0.68 -0.94
CA ASN A 697 29.00 1.81 -1.29
C ASN A 697 28.69 2.25 -2.72
N PHE A 698 28.31 3.50 -2.89
CA PHE A 698 28.27 4.15 -4.19
C PHE A 698 29.57 4.88 -4.44
N LEU A 699 30.17 4.66 -5.60
CA LEU A 699 31.27 5.47 -6.13
C LEU A 699 30.75 6.24 -7.34
N VAL A 700 30.90 7.56 -7.31
CA VAL A 700 30.58 8.45 -8.43
C VAL A 700 31.90 8.94 -8.99
N VAL A 701 32.20 8.55 -10.23
CA VAL A 701 33.40 8.95 -10.96
C VAL A 701 33.01 9.98 -12.01
N GLU A 702 33.58 11.17 -11.91
CA GLU A 702 33.27 12.31 -12.77
C GLU A 702 34.54 12.95 -13.31
N ARG A 703 34.54 13.35 -14.57
CA ARG A 703 35.65 14.12 -15.13
C ARG A 703 35.58 15.57 -14.64
N VAL A 704 36.69 16.09 -14.16
CA VAL A 704 36.82 17.51 -13.85
C VAL A 704 36.84 18.29 -15.17
N LYS A 705 35.90 19.23 -15.32
CA LYS A 705 35.76 20.07 -16.50
C LYS A 705 36.88 21.09 -16.65
#